data_AF-G5A8H9-F1
#
_entry.id   AF-G5A8H9-F1
#
_cell.length_a   1.000
_cell.length_b   1.000
_cell.length_c   1.000
_cell.angle_alpha   90.00
_cell.angle_beta   90.00
_cell.angle_gamma   90.00
#
_symmetry.space_group_name_H-M   'P 1'
#
loop_
_entity.id
_entity.type
_entity.pdbx_description
1 polymer ?
#
loop_
_entity_poly.entity_id
_entity_poly.type
_entity_poly.pdbx_seq_one_letter_code
_entity_poly.pdbx_strand_id
1 'polypeptide(L)'
;MGTSAGFPLFTAVALVCRECLPSRRGDLPHVARSIDEFVDVVSLQWTVATGYAHTPSLRLVKFLSAREQANMDTSYKWSILNDAAASAAAQGDLETLKWLAEYYCPNRFLTKTVSAAAAGGHLGILKWLHSHHRDLGYWGGMEMGGAIWKQDVEAVEWLKANAAPHQECAAKLMLVAAAQGDQGLVEWIHRLYGVSADGAKRTAQDKYHWELAQWVVMNCELEDRSVNFDRAAGDGCLWFLKWAVQDGYARPGDRTVGVAADHGRMEIVQWLHDDLGERRMGAAFEKAAQNGDLAMLKWLHENNCQGCTTAAMDGAARKGFLEVVQWLHSNRSEGCTKAAMDRAAQNGHLDVVSWLHEDRTEGCTTQTMDKAASFGFLEIVQWLHVHRSEGCTFAAMDSAAESGHLDVVKWLSANRTENCTTTAMDTSAARGNLEMVRWLHYNRTEGCSVAAMDRAAANGHLDVVKFLHENRREGCTNAAMHRAAVGGFLEVVKYLHETRSEGCTAATIDMAASRGQLEVVKFLHINRNEGCSTEAMDSAAGRGYLDVVKFLHYERTEGCTTRAMDSACSAGHLEVVRWLHTHRSEGCSPAAIKDAVSRGNFEIVMFLYAERPQDFRFPSACILSTSRLEIMEWLLLHCQHELGGCEFLADRSNWHFNEWLRARGFRFVSQSDSLVCWKWRVTSGGAA
;
A
#
# COMPACT_ATOMS: atom_id res chain seq x y z
N MET A 1 10.40 17.70 -14.39
CA MET A 1 10.00 18.98 -15.02
C MET A 1 8.67 18.77 -15.72
N GLY A 2 7.57 18.93 -14.97
CA GLY A 2 6.23 19.00 -15.53
C GLY A 2 5.87 20.47 -15.68
N THR A 3 5.41 20.85 -16.87
CA THR A 3 4.95 22.20 -17.18
C THR A 3 3.85 22.61 -16.20
N SER A 4 4.10 23.64 -15.41
CA SER A 4 3.09 24.35 -14.62
C SER A 4 2.11 25.04 -15.58
N ALA A 5 1.12 24.31 -16.08
CA ALA A 5 -0.04 24.94 -16.68
C ALA A 5 -0.87 25.53 -15.52
N GLY A 6 -0.49 26.74 -15.08
CA GLY A 6 -1.32 27.50 -14.16
C GLY A 6 -2.67 27.75 -14.82
N PHE A 7 -3.76 27.30 -14.18
CA PHE A 7 -5.10 27.65 -14.63
C PHE A 7 -5.19 29.18 -14.72
N PRO A 8 -5.51 29.75 -15.91
CA PRO A 8 -5.75 31.17 -15.98
C PRO A 8 -7.06 31.44 -15.22
N LEU A 9 -6.94 31.95 -13.99
CA LEU A 9 -8.06 32.48 -13.19
C LEU A 9 -8.86 33.59 -13.91
N PHE A 10 -8.37 34.06 -15.06
CA PHE A 10 -9.07 34.92 -15.99
C PHE A 10 -9.00 34.32 -17.39
N THR A 11 -10.02 33.54 -17.74
CA THR A 11 -10.28 33.13 -19.12
C THR A 11 -11.13 34.22 -19.76
N ALA A 12 -10.62 34.89 -20.81
CA ALA A 12 -11.44 35.82 -21.58
C ALA A 12 -12.27 35.01 -22.59
N VAL A 13 -13.60 35.17 -22.57
CA VAL A 13 -14.51 34.56 -23.55
C VAL A 13 -15.06 35.66 -24.45
N ALA A 14 -14.89 35.49 -25.76
CA ALA A 14 -15.49 36.36 -26.76
C ALA A 14 -16.97 35.98 -26.94
N LEU A 15 -17.88 36.93 -26.74
CA LEU A 15 -19.31 36.73 -26.90
C LEU A 15 -19.77 37.30 -28.24
N VAL A 16 -20.49 36.48 -29.01
CA VAL A 16 -21.15 36.92 -30.24
C VAL A 16 -22.64 37.08 -29.96
N CYS A 17 -23.08 38.32 -29.73
CA CYS A 17 -24.49 38.65 -29.57
C CYS A 17 -25.15 38.82 -30.95
N ARG A 18 -26.32 38.21 -31.15
CA ARG A 18 -27.11 38.37 -32.39
C ARG A 18 -27.80 39.74 -32.49
N GLU A 19 -27.91 40.48 -31.39
CA GLU A 19 -28.49 41.82 -31.32
C GLU A 19 -27.62 42.76 -30.46
N CYS A 20 -27.70 44.07 -30.70
CA CYS A 20 -26.96 45.08 -29.92
C CYS A 20 -27.47 45.14 -28.48
N LEU A 21 -26.57 44.98 -27.50
CA LEU A 21 -26.88 45.23 -26.09
C LEU A 21 -27.24 46.71 -25.88
N PRO A 22 -28.34 47.02 -25.15
CA PRO A 22 -28.81 48.39 -24.98
C PRO A 22 -27.78 49.26 -24.23
N SER A 23 -27.49 50.43 -24.79
CA SER A 23 -26.41 51.34 -24.35
C SER A 23 -26.71 52.13 -23.07
N ARG A 24 -27.91 51.99 -22.48
CA ARG A 24 -28.27 52.61 -21.18
C ARG A 24 -29.12 51.65 -20.35
N ARG A 25 -28.53 51.17 -19.25
CA ARG A 25 -29.16 50.40 -18.16
C ARG A 25 -29.94 49.16 -18.60
N GLY A 26 -29.19 48.11 -18.78
CA GLY A 26 -29.63 46.75 -18.51
C GLY A 26 -28.39 45.98 -18.10
N ASP A 27 -27.97 46.09 -16.83
CA ASP A 27 -27.16 45.02 -16.28
C ASP A 27 -27.99 43.77 -16.52
N LEU A 28 -27.48 42.85 -17.34
CA LEU A 28 -28.04 41.51 -17.46
C LEU A 28 -27.22 40.65 -16.50
N PRO A 29 -27.39 40.77 -15.17
CA PRO A 29 -26.58 40.04 -14.20
C PRO A 29 -26.79 38.54 -14.33
N HIS A 30 -27.87 38.09 -14.98
CA HIS A 30 -28.07 36.70 -15.34
C HIS A 30 -27.15 36.26 -16.48
N VAL A 31 -26.96 37.08 -17.53
CA VAL A 31 -26.01 36.81 -18.61
C VAL A 31 -24.58 36.85 -18.07
N ALA A 32 -24.24 37.87 -17.28
CA ALA A 32 -22.92 37.95 -16.63
C ALA A 32 -22.65 36.74 -15.72
N ARG A 33 -23.64 36.31 -14.90
CA ARG A 33 -23.52 35.09 -14.08
C ARG A 33 -23.40 33.83 -14.92
N SER A 34 -24.16 33.68 -16.00
CA SER A 34 -24.04 32.49 -16.87
C SER A 34 -22.71 32.45 -17.62
N ILE A 35 -22.14 33.61 -17.96
CA ILE A 35 -20.78 33.68 -18.53
C ILE A 35 -19.75 33.33 -17.46
N ASP A 36 -19.89 33.88 -16.26
CA ASP A 36 -19.00 33.57 -15.12
C ASP A 36 -19.04 32.07 -14.80
N GLU A 37 -20.22 31.47 -14.68
CA GLU A 37 -20.43 30.01 -14.52
C GLU A 37 -19.84 29.18 -15.66
N PHE A 38 -19.86 29.68 -16.89
CA PHE A 38 -19.28 28.99 -18.05
C PHE A 38 -17.75 29.11 -18.11
N VAL A 39 -17.20 30.25 -17.66
CA VAL A 39 -15.78 30.56 -17.63
C VAL A 39 -15.09 29.92 -16.42
N ASP A 40 -15.82 29.72 -15.33
CA ASP A 40 -15.32 29.18 -14.08
C ASP A 40 -14.98 27.69 -14.21
N VAL A 41 -13.75 27.42 -14.66
CA VAL A 41 -13.16 26.07 -14.71
C VAL A 41 -12.84 25.54 -13.31
N VAL A 42 -12.92 26.40 -12.28
CA VAL A 42 -12.73 26.03 -10.88
C VAL A 42 -14.07 25.52 -10.35
N SER A 43 -14.15 24.22 -10.04
CA SER A 43 -15.38 23.61 -9.52
C SER A 43 -15.97 24.45 -8.38
N LEU A 44 -17.27 24.75 -8.47
CA LEU A 44 -18.05 25.41 -7.42
C LEU A 44 -17.97 24.70 -6.05
N GLN A 45 -17.50 23.45 -6.03
CA GLN A 45 -17.34 22.64 -4.83
C GLN A 45 -15.94 22.75 -4.21
N TRP A 46 -14.97 23.44 -4.83
CA TRP A 46 -13.63 23.55 -4.26
C TRP A 46 -13.60 24.49 -3.06
N THR A 47 -13.23 23.95 -1.90
CA THR A 47 -12.82 24.73 -0.72
C THR A 47 -11.42 25.32 -0.91
N VAL A 48 -11.05 26.31 -0.09
CA VAL A 48 -9.68 26.87 -0.06
C VAL A 48 -8.61 25.77 0.07
N ALA A 49 -8.84 24.76 0.91
CA ALA A 49 -7.93 23.63 1.09
C ALA A 49 -7.78 22.77 -0.16
N THR A 50 -8.90 22.37 -0.78
CA THR A 50 -8.86 21.58 -2.02
C THR A 50 -8.25 22.35 -3.19
N GLY A 51 -8.56 23.65 -3.33
CA GLY A 51 -7.96 24.50 -4.33
C GLY A 51 -6.45 24.62 -4.18
N TYR A 52 -5.95 24.80 -2.95
CA TYR A 52 -4.51 24.84 -2.68
C TYR A 52 -3.84 23.50 -2.98
N ALA A 53 -4.46 22.38 -2.61
CA ALA A 53 -3.92 21.04 -2.88
C ALA A 53 -3.77 20.75 -4.38
N HIS A 54 -4.70 21.24 -5.22
CA HIS A 54 -4.61 21.09 -6.67
C HIS A 54 -3.64 22.09 -7.31
N THR A 55 -3.56 23.31 -6.77
CA THR A 55 -2.70 24.36 -7.30
C THR A 55 -2.21 25.23 -6.15
N PRO A 56 -0.92 25.14 -5.76
CA PRO A 56 -0.34 25.91 -4.65
C PRO A 56 -0.15 27.37 -5.09
N SER A 57 -1.27 28.10 -5.19
CA SER A 57 -1.33 29.48 -5.65
C SER A 57 -2.13 30.32 -4.66
N LEU A 58 -1.45 31.28 -4.03
CA LEU A 58 -2.09 32.26 -3.15
C LEU A 58 -3.23 33.02 -3.86
N ARG A 59 -3.10 33.24 -5.17
CA ARG A 59 -4.13 33.94 -5.95
C ARG A 59 -5.42 33.13 -6.04
N LEU A 60 -5.32 31.82 -6.26
CA LEU A 60 -6.48 30.92 -6.28
C LEU A 60 -7.12 30.83 -4.90
N VAL A 61 -6.31 30.71 -3.85
CA VAL A 61 -6.78 30.68 -2.46
C VAL A 61 -7.57 31.95 -2.10
N LYS A 62 -7.06 33.13 -2.46
CA LYS A 62 -7.77 34.41 -2.26
C LYS A 62 -9.09 34.45 -3.01
N PHE A 63 -9.10 34.00 -4.27
CA PHE A 63 -10.31 33.92 -5.08
C PHE A 63 -11.36 33.00 -4.46
N LEU A 64 -10.96 31.79 -4.05
CA LEU A 64 -11.86 30.83 -3.39
C LEU A 64 -12.40 31.38 -2.07
N SER A 65 -11.57 32.03 -1.25
CA SER A 65 -12.05 32.63 0.00
C SER A 65 -13.09 33.75 -0.19
N ALA A 66 -13.00 34.50 -1.29
CA ALA A 66 -13.96 35.55 -1.62
C ALA A 66 -15.30 34.96 -2.13
N ARG A 67 -15.29 33.71 -2.60
CA ARG A 67 -16.47 32.96 -3.04
C ARG A 67 -17.19 32.25 -1.89
N GLU A 68 -16.55 32.09 -0.73
CA GLU A 68 -17.13 31.37 0.39
C GLU A 68 -18.42 32.03 0.90
N GLN A 69 -19.36 31.20 1.35
CA GLN A 69 -20.64 31.66 1.88
C GLN A 69 -20.43 32.41 3.21
N ALA A 70 -21.12 33.54 3.38
CA ALA A 70 -20.98 34.40 4.56
C ALA A 70 -21.43 33.75 5.88
N ASN A 71 -22.25 32.68 5.82
CA ASN A 71 -22.83 31.96 6.95
C ASN A 71 -22.14 30.61 7.25
N MET A 72 -20.93 30.40 6.75
CA MET A 72 -20.18 29.15 6.99
C MET A 72 -19.90 28.93 8.49
N ASP A 73 -20.09 27.69 8.96
CA ASP A 73 -19.81 27.31 10.35
C ASP A 73 -18.34 27.58 10.72
N THR A 74 -18.12 28.13 11.91
CA THR A 74 -16.78 28.57 12.34
C THR A 74 -15.80 27.42 12.56
N SER A 75 -16.26 26.25 13.02
CA SER A 75 -15.44 25.05 13.21
C SER A 75 -15.13 24.37 11.88
N TYR A 76 -16.07 24.41 10.94
CA TYR A 76 -15.83 23.92 9.59
C TYR A 76 -14.81 24.80 8.84
N LYS A 77 -14.96 26.13 8.89
CA LYS A 77 -13.97 27.07 8.33
C LYS A 77 -12.58 26.87 8.97
N TRP A 78 -12.56 26.56 10.27
CA TRP A 78 -11.33 26.22 10.98
C TRP A 78 -10.68 24.91 10.48
N SER A 79 -11.47 23.89 10.12
CA SER A 79 -10.94 22.68 9.48
C SER A 79 -10.31 22.97 8.11
N ILE A 80 -10.96 23.81 7.28
CA ILE A 80 -10.42 24.21 5.97
C ILE A 80 -9.10 24.95 6.15
N LEU A 81 -9.02 25.87 7.12
CA LEU A 81 -7.77 26.54 7.49
C LEU A 81 -6.67 25.52 7.81
N ASN A 82 -6.94 24.54 8.68
CA ASN A 82 -5.92 23.59 9.12
C ASN A 82 -5.42 22.67 8.01
N ASP A 83 -6.31 22.21 7.13
CA ASP A 83 -5.91 21.36 6.00
C ASP A 83 -5.11 22.16 4.94
N ALA A 84 -5.50 23.42 4.67
CA ALA A 84 -4.75 24.32 3.79
C ALA A 84 -3.39 24.74 4.39
N ALA A 85 -3.37 25.14 5.67
CA ALA A 85 -2.18 25.60 6.37
C ALA A 85 -1.15 24.47 6.54
N ALA A 86 -1.59 23.25 6.85
CA ALA A 86 -0.70 22.08 6.89
C ALA A 86 -0.06 21.80 5.53
N SER A 87 -0.84 21.90 4.45
CA SER A 87 -0.33 21.72 3.09
C SER A 87 0.68 22.80 2.71
N ALA A 88 0.39 24.07 3.01
CA ALA A 88 1.29 25.19 2.74
C ALA A 88 2.59 25.09 3.57
N ALA A 89 2.49 24.72 4.84
CA ALA A 89 3.62 24.50 5.72
C ALA A 89 4.52 23.36 5.26
N ALA A 90 3.96 22.24 4.81
CA ALA A 90 4.74 21.11 4.27
C ALA A 90 5.51 21.49 2.99
N GLN A 91 4.94 22.36 2.16
CA GLN A 91 5.55 22.83 0.91
C GLN A 91 6.54 23.99 1.09
N GLY A 92 6.54 24.66 2.25
CA GLY A 92 7.42 25.81 2.50
C GLY A 92 6.86 27.15 2.03
N ASP A 93 5.56 27.22 1.71
CA ASP A 93 4.90 28.44 1.23
C ASP A 93 4.49 29.36 2.40
N LEU A 94 5.48 30.11 2.88
CA LEU A 94 5.31 31.05 3.99
C LEU A 94 4.30 32.17 3.67
N GLU A 95 4.21 32.62 2.42
CA GLU A 95 3.34 33.73 2.02
C GLU A 95 1.86 33.32 2.06
N THR A 96 1.53 32.13 1.56
CA THR A 96 0.16 31.61 1.70
C THR A 96 -0.16 31.31 3.16
N LEU A 97 0.79 30.79 3.94
CA LEU A 97 0.57 30.49 5.35
C LEU A 97 0.30 31.76 6.18
N LYS A 98 1.07 32.84 5.99
CA LYS A 98 0.80 34.15 6.61
C LYS A 98 -0.59 34.63 6.29
N TRP A 99 -0.97 34.58 5.02
CA TRP A 99 -2.28 35.04 4.59
C TRP A 99 -3.42 34.23 5.22
N LEU A 100 -3.28 32.90 5.29
CA LEU A 100 -4.24 32.01 5.93
C LEU A 100 -4.39 32.31 7.43
N ALA A 101 -3.27 32.49 8.15
CA ALA A 101 -3.28 32.73 9.59
C ALA A 101 -3.74 34.15 9.98
N GLU A 102 -3.36 35.17 9.22
CA GLU A 102 -3.61 36.57 9.57
C GLU A 102 -4.92 37.12 8.99
N TYR A 103 -5.36 36.66 7.81
CA TYR A 103 -6.49 37.24 7.09
C TYR A 103 -7.68 36.29 6.92
N TYR A 104 -7.46 35.00 6.69
CA TYR A 104 -8.57 34.08 6.43
C TYR A 104 -9.34 33.70 7.70
N CYS A 105 -8.62 33.27 8.73
CA CYS A 105 -9.16 32.91 10.04
C CYS A 105 -8.21 33.37 11.17
N PRO A 106 -8.20 34.67 11.51
CA PRO A 106 -7.30 35.20 12.52
C PRO A 106 -7.54 34.55 13.89
N ASN A 107 -6.45 34.34 14.63
CA ASN A 107 -6.44 33.81 16.00
C ASN A 107 -7.05 32.40 16.17
N ARG A 108 -7.12 31.61 15.09
CA ARG A 108 -7.51 30.19 15.17
C ARG A 108 -6.30 29.29 15.33
N PHE A 109 -6.52 28.17 16.01
CA PHE A 109 -5.46 27.28 16.43
C PHE A 109 -5.03 26.33 15.30
N LEU A 110 -3.75 26.33 14.95
CA LEU A 110 -3.15 25.58 13.86
C LEU A 110 -2.74 24.18 14.32
N THR A 111 -3.62 23.20 14.14
CA THR A 111 -3.50 21.86 14.75
C THR A 111 -2.40 20.99 14.14
N LYS A 112 -2.09 21.17 12.84
CA LYS A 112 -1.12 20.35 12.09
C LYS A 112 0.03 21.14 11.47
N THR A 113 -0.02 22.47 11.50
CA THR A 113 0.90 23.32 10.73
C THR A 113 2.34 23.21 11.22
N VAL A 114 2.57 23.17 12.54
CA VAL A 114 3.93 23.08 13.10
C VAL A 114 4.58 21.74 12.77
N SER A 115 3.84 20.63 12.93
CA SER A 115 4.33 19.30 12.56
C SER A 115 4.59 19.17 11.05
N ALA A 116 3.73 19.75 10.22
CA ALA A 116 3.91 19.79 8.78
C ALA A 116 5.14 20.62 8.35
N ALA A 117 5.37 21.79 8.97
CA ALA A 117 6.55 22.62 8.73
C ALA A 117 7.84 21.90 9.11
N ALA A 118 7.84 21.22 10.27
CA ALA A 118 8.99 20.44 10.74
C ALA A 118 9.26 19.22 9.82
N ALA A 119 8.22 18.50 9.41
CA ALA A 119 8.34 17.40 8.44
C ALA A 119 8.80 17.87 7.05
N GLY A 120 8.51 19.13 6.70
CA GLY A 120 8.99 19.77 5.47
C GLY A 120 10.42 20.30 5.55
N GLY A 121 11.02 20.42 6.75
CA GLY A 121 12.34 21.03 6.94
C GLY A 121 12.36 22.56 6.79
N HIS A 122 11.23 23.23 7.07
CA HIS A 122 11.08 24.67 6.82
C HIS A 122 11.29 25.49 8.09
N LEU A 123 12.55 25.60 8.55
CA LEU A 123 12.91 26.34 9.77
C LEU A 123 12.43 27.81 9.77
N GLY A 124 12.38 28.47 8.62
CA GLY A 124 11.85 29.82 8.49
C GLY A 124 10.39 29.94 8.91
N ILE A 125 9.56 28.94 8.57
CA ILE A 125 8.16 28.86 8.98
C ILE A 125 8.05 28.60 10.48
N LEU A 126 8.87 27.70 11.04
CA LEU A 126 8.88 27.41 12.48
C LEU A 126 9.25 28.66 13.30
N LYS A 127 10.30 29.39 12.89
CA LYS A 127 10.70 30.65 13.54
C LYS A 127 9.61 31.70 13.46
N TRP A 128 8.95 31.84 12.31
CA TRP A 128 7.84 32.79 12.15
C TRP A 128 6.65 32.42 13.04
N LEU A 129 6.20 31.15 13.01
CA LEU A 129 5.10 30.66 13.87
C LEU A 129 5.41 30.88 15.35
N HIS A 130 6.65 30.63 15.79
CA HIS A 130 7.02 30.80 17.20
C HIS A 130 7.16 32.26 17.64
N SER A 131 7.62 33.15 16.76
CA SER A 131 7.80 34.57 17.10
C SER A 131 6.51 35.37 17.03
N HIS A 132 5.61 35.04 16.10
CA HIS A 132 4.41 35.83 15.84
C HIS A 132 3.11 35.14 16.30
N HIS A 133 3.09 33.80 16.39
CA HIS A 133 1.88 33.01 16.62
C HIS A 133 2.10 31.81 17.56
N ARG A 134 2.95 31.94 18.59
CA ARG A 134 3.32 30.84 19.48
C ARG A 134 2.10 30.12 20.07
N ASP A 135 1.13 30.90 20.52
CA ASP A 135 -0.09 30.39 21.19
C ASP A 135 -1.10 29.77 20.20
N LEU A 136 -0.88 29.94 18.90
CA LEU A 136 -1.74 29.40 17.85
C LEU A 136 -1.24 28.06 17.30
N GLY A 137 -0.18 27.46 17.81
CA GLY A 137 0.35 26.19 17.31
C GLY A 137 0.62 25.18 18.42
N TYR A 138 0.60 23.89 18.08
CA TYR A 138 1.07 22.85 18.98
C TYR A 138 2.60 22.78 18.99
N TRP A 139 3.15 22.79 20.19
CA TRP A 139 4.58 22.76 20.47
C TRP A 139 4.86 21.71 21.53
N GLY A 140 5.95 20.96 21.35
CA GLY A 140 6.36 19.91 22.29
C GLY A 140 5.59 18.59 22.08
N GLY A 141 4.97 18.40 20.92
CA GLY A 141 4.35 17.17 20.46
C GLY A 141 5.32 16.30 19.65
N MET A 142 4.83 15.78 18.54
CA MET A 142 5.60 14.94 17.60
C MET A 142 6.23 15.76 16.46
N GLU A 143 6.21 17.10 16.52
CA GLU A 143 6.71 17.96 15.44
C GLU A 143 8.20 17.72 15.20
N MET A 144 8.98 17.60 16.28
CA MET A 144 10.41 17.26 16.22
C MET A 144 10.65 15.94 15.48
N GLY A 145 9.73 14.98 15.56
CA GLY A 145 9.79 13.71 14.83
C GLY A 145 9.91 13.91 13.31
N GLY A 146 9.21 14.89 12.75
CA GLY A 146 9.32 15.23 11.34
C GLY A 146 10.69 15.78 10.95
N ALA A 147 11.25 16.66 11.79
CA ALA A 147 12.58 17.24 11.57
C ALA A 147 13.70 16.20 11.70
N ILE A 148 13.61 15.29 12.70
CA ILE A 148 14.53 14.16 12.87
C ILE A 148 14.54 13.29 11.62
N TRP A 149 13.35 12.95 11.08
CA TRP A 149 13.24 12.10 9.89
C TRP A 149 13.87 12.71 8.64
N LYS A 150 13.87 14.04 8.55
CA LYS A 150 14.55 14.80 7.50
C LYS A 150 16.03 15.03 7.76
N GLN A 151 16.54 14.66 8.94
CA GLN A 151 17.89 14.96 9.40
C GLN A 151 18.22 16.46 9.41
N ASP A 152 17.20 17.30 9.67
CA ASP A 152 17.37 18.75 9.78
C ASP A 152 17.88 19.12 11.18
N VAL A 153 19.21 19.10 11.34
CA VAL A 153 19.90 19.36 12.62
C VAL A 153 19.57 20.76 13.16
N GLU A 154 19.46 21.77 12.28
CA GLU A 154 19.17 23.14 12.69
C GLU A 154 17.75 23.24 13.26
N ALA A 155 16.77 22.61 12.62
CA ALA A 155 15.40 22.57 13.13
C ALA A 155 15.30 21.77 14.43
N VAL A 156 16.01 20.65 14.57
CA VAL A 156 16.02 19.85 15.80
C VAL A 156 16.61 20.63 16.97
N GLU A 157 17.79 21.25 16.82
CA GLU A 157 18.41 22.04 17.89
C GLU A 157 17.58 23.27 18.25
N TRP A 158 17.00 23.93 17.24
CA TRP A 158 16.11 25.05 17.49
C TRP A 158 14.84 24.61 18.25
N LEU A 159 14.24 23.47 17.90
CA LEU A 159 13.09 22.91 18.62
C LEU A 159 13.46 22.47 20.05
N LYS A 160 14.64 21.88 20.28
CA LYS A 160 15.13 21.54 21.62
C LYS A 160 15.21 22.77 22.53
N ALA A 161 15.70 23.90 22.01
CA ALA A 161 15.86 25.12 22.77
C ALA A 161 14.55 25.89 23.01
N ASN A 162 13.60 25.84 22.07
CA ASN A 162 12.41 26.72 22.09
C ASN A 162 11.08 25.98 22.35
N ALA A 163 11.03 24.66 22.15
CA ALA A 163 9.81 23.85 22.21
C ALA A 163 10.12 22.40 22.62
N ALA A 164 10.65 22.20 23.84
CA ALA A 164 10.96 20.88 24.38
C ALA A 164 9.73 19.94 24.38
N PRO A 165 9.90 18.65 24.05
CA PRO A 165 8.80 17.70 23.94
C PRO A 165 8.17 17.38 25.30
N HIS A 166 6.93 16.93 25.27
CA HIS A 166 6.22 16.47 26.45
C HIS A 166 6.62 15.02 26.79
N GLN A 167 6.56 14.65 28.07
CA GLN A 167 6.88 13.31 28.58
C GLN A 167 6.19 12.18 27.78
N GLU A 168 4.92 12.40 27.43
CA GLU A 168 4.10 11.42 26.71
C GLU A 168 4.54 11.19 25.24
N CYS A 169 5.28 12.14 24.65
CA CYS A 169 5.86 12.01 23.31
C CYS A 169 7.25 11.38 23.33
N ALA A 170 7.96 11.49 24.45
CA ALA A 170 9.38 11.15 24.57
C ALA A 170 9.69 9.73 24.08
N ALA A 171 8.85 8.74 24.44
CA ALA A 171 9.01 7.36 23.98
C ALA A 171 9.01 7.24 22.46
N LYS A 172 8.02 7.83 21.78
CA LYS A 172 7.93 7.77 20.32
C LYS A 172 9.03 8.58 19.63
N LEU A 173 9.35 9.76 20.15
CA LEU A 173 10.45 10.56 19.63
C LEU A 173 11.79 9.83 19.74
N MET A 174 12.02 9.08 20.81
CA MET A 174 13.22 8.27 20.97
C MET A 174 13.30 7.16 19.92
N LEU A 175 12.17 6.53 19.55
CA LEU A 175 12.15 5.56 18.45
C LEU A 175 12.50 6.22 17.11
N VAL A 176 11.97 7.42 16.85
CA VAL A 176 12.26 8.18 15.62
C VAL A 176 13.74 8.58 15.56
N ALA A 177 14.31 9.04 16.68
CA ALA A 177 15.74 9.34 16.81
C ALA A 177 16.60 8.09 16.60
N ALA A 178 16.23 6.97 17.22
CA ALA A 178 16.94 5.72 17.08
C ALA A 178 16.90 5.16 15.66
N ALA A 179 15.80 5.36 14.95
CA ALA A 179 15.67 4.96 13.54
C ALA A 179 16.54 5.79 12.57
N GLN A 180 17.04 6.95 13.01
CA GLN A 180 17.99 7.78 12.24
C GLN A 180 19.43 7.67 12.77
N GLY A 181 19.64 6.93 13.87
CA GLY A 181 20.97 6.75 14.47
C GLY A 181 21.48 7.93 15.29
N ASP A 182 20.62 8.88 15.67
CA ASP A 182 21.03 10.06 16.44
C ASP A 182 21.20 9.72 17.94
N GLN A 183 22.43 9.35 18.30
CA GLN A 183 22.79 9.02 19.68
C GLN A 183 22.60 10.20 20.63
N GLY A 184 22.98 11.42 20.24
CA GLY A 184 22.89 12.58 21.10
C GLY A 184 21.45 12.90 21.48
N LEU A 185 20.53 12.70 20.53
CA LEU A 185 19.11 12.90 20.77
C LEU A 185 18.50 11.78 21.62
N VAL A 186 18.86 10.51 21.40
CA VAL A 186 18.42 9.40 22.25
C VAL A 186 18.90 9.60 23.69
N GLU A 187 20.17 9.99 23.87
CA GLU A 187 20.76 10.31 25.19
C GLU A 187 20.04 11.47 25.87
N TRP A 188 19.76 12.54 25.12
CA TRP A 188 19.03 13.69 25.62
C TRP A 188 17.61 13.32 26.07
N ILE A 189 16.85 12.57 25.25
CA ILE A 189 15.48 12.13 25.61
C ILE A 189 15.51 11.19 26.83
N HIS A 190 16.41 10.20 26.84
CA HIS A 190 16.48 9.23 27.93
C HIS A 190 16.82 9.90 29.27
N ARG A 191 17.79 10.83 29.29
CA ARG A 191 18.16 11.55 30.52
C ARG A 191 17.08 12.51 31.00
N LEU A 192 16.43 13.22 30.07
CA LEU A 192 15.46 14.25 30.43
C LEU A 192 14.13 13.64 30.92
N TYR A 193 13.69 12.54 30.33
CA TYR A 193 12.35 11.96 30.59
C TYR A 193 12.39 10.57 31.26
N GLY A 194 13.54 9.90 31.35
CA GLY A 194 13.65 8.59 32.01
C GLY A 194 12.88 7.47 31.31
N VAL A 195 12.70 7.55 29.98
CA VAL A 195 11.94 6.54 29.21
C VAL A 195 12.78 5.30 28.93
N SER A 196 12.19 4.10 29.01
CA SER A 196 12.86 2.83 28.66
C SER A 196 13.43 2.85 27.25
N ALA A 197 14.72 2.51 27.14
CA ALA A 197 15.45 2.49 25.88
C ALA A 197 15.33 1.15 25.12
N ASP A 198 14.52 0.18 25.58
CA ASP A 198 14.36 -1.13 24.93
C ASP A 198 13.83 -1.02 23.49
N GLY A 199 12.89 -0.10 23.27
CA GLY A 199 12.40 0.18 21.91
C GLY A 199 13.47 0.83 21.03
N ALA A 200 14.27 1.73 21.60
CA ALA A 200 15.36 2.42 20.90
C ALA A 200 16.43 1.42 20.48
N LYS A 201 16.83 0.51 21.38
CA LYS A 201 17.74 -0.61 21.10
C LYS A 201 17.27 -1.44 19.90
N ARG A 202 16.02 -1.92 19.93
CA ARG A 202 15.46 -2.73 18.83
C ARG A 202 15.47 -1.97 17.51
N THR A 203 15.03 -0.72 17.54
CA THR A 203 14.93 0.12 16.34
C THR A 203 16.31 0.44 15.75
N ALA A 204 17.30 0.74 16.58
CA ALA A 204 18.68 0.98 16.16
C ALA A 204 19.26 -0.26 15.45
N GLN A 205 19.02 -1.46 16.01
CA GLN A 205 19.42 -2.72 15.36
C GLN A 205 18.65 -2.95 14.05
N ASP A 206 17.34 -2.67 13.99
CA ASP A 206 16.53 -2.78 12.76
C ASP A 206 17.00 -1.86 11.64
N LYS A 207 17.66 -0.74 11.99
CA LYS A 207 18.16 0.28 11.05
C LYS A 207 19.67 0.29 10.88
N TYR A 208 20.38 -0.73 11.39
CA TYR A 208 21.83 -0.89 11.23
C TYR A 208 22.67 0.22 11.91
N HIS A 209 22.16 0.81 13.00
CA HIS A 209 22.88 1.82 13.80
C HIS A 209 23.54 1.17 15.02
N TRP A 210 24.68 0.52 14.81
CA TRP A 210 25.30 -0.36 15.81
C TRP A 210 26.03 0.39 16.92
N GLU A 211 26.63 1.55 16.64
CA GLU A 211 27.21 2.45 17.65
C GLU A 211 26.14 2.88 18.65
N LEU A 212 24.98 3.28 18.14
CA LEU A 212 23.83 3.63 18.97
C LEU A 212 23.32 2.42 19.76
N ALA A 213 23.18 1.25 19.11
CA ALA A 213 22.73 0.03 19.79
C ALA A 213 23.68 -0.36 20.94
N GLN A 214 24.99 -0.26 20.73
CA GLN A 214 26.00 -0.50 21.77
C GLN A 214 25.85 0.52 22.90
N TRP A 215 25.78 1.81 22.55
CA TRP A 215 25.65 2.87 23.52
C TRP A 215 24.41 2.67 24.42
N VAL A 216 23.26 2.32 23.84
CA VAL A 216 22.03 2.05 24.59
C VAL A 216 22.21 0.86 25.54
N VAL A 217 22.83 -0.23 25.10
CA VAL A 217 23.04 -1.41 25.95
C VAL A 217 24.01 -1.15 27.11
N MET A 218 25.03 -0.32 26.88
CA MET A 218 26.03 0.01 27.92
C MET A 218 25.55 1.05 28.93
N ASN A 219 24.74 2.02 28.50
CA ASN A 219 24.44 3.22 29.28
C ASN A 219 22.99 3.32 29.77
N CYS A 220 22.06 2.52 29.24
CA CYS A 220 20.66 2.54 29.65
C CYS A 220 20.26 1.32 30.48
N GLU A 221 19.29 1.50 31.38
CA GLU A 221 18.60 0.39 32.03
C GLU A 221 17.64 -0.26 31.02
N LEU A 222 17.76 -1.57 30.84
CA LEU A 222 17.02 -2.36 29.85
C LEU A 222 16.43 -3.60 30.50
N GLU A 223 15.21 -3.96 30.10
CA GLU A 223 14.56 -5.21 30.52
C GLU A 223 15.25 -6.43 29.89
N ASP A 224 15.59 -6.32 28.60
CA ASP A 224 16.32 -7.33 27.86
C ASP A 224 17.60 -6.72 27.30
N ARG A 225 18.75 -7.27 27.67
CA ARG A 225 20.07 -6.83 27.17
C ARG A 225 20.55 -7.62 25.95
N SER A 226 19.75 -8.54 25.43
CA SER A 226 20.11 -9.31 24.24
C SER A 226 20.22 -8.41 22.99
N VAL A 227 21.09 -8.80 22.07
CA VAL A 227 21.32 -8.11 20.78
C VAL A 227 21.12 -9.07 19.61
N ASN A 228 20.69 -8.55 18.46
CA ASN A 228 20.46 -9.35 17.27
C ASN A 228 21.76 -9.60 16.50
N PHE A 229 22.42 -10.71 16.81
CA PHE A 229 23.66 -11.16 16.18
C PHE A 229 23.51 -11.42 14.68
N ASP A 230 22.41 -12.04 14.26
CA ASP A 230 22.22 -12.43 12.85
C ASP A 230 22.21 -11.18 11.95
N ARG A 231 21.55 -10.11 12.39
CA ARG A 231 21.52 -8.88 11.61
C ARG A 231 22.88 -8.17 11.59
N ALA A 232 23.58 -8.11 12.73
CA ALA A 232 24.94 -7.55 12.77
C ALA A 232 25.91 -8.35 11.89
N ALA A 233 25.75 -9.68 11.86
CA ALA A 233 26.52 -10.56 11.01
C ALA A 233 26.25 -10.37 9.51
N GLY A 234 25.00 -10.16 9.10
CA GLY A 234 24.67 -9.84 7.71
C GLY A 234 25.21 -8.48 7.27
N ASP A 235 25.11 -7.48 8.15
CA ASP A 235 25.60 -6.12 7.87
C ASP A 235 27.13 -6.06 7.78
N GLY A 236 27.83 -6.93 8.50
CA GLY A 236 29.30 -6.97 8.49
C GLY A 236 29.95 -6.27 9.68
N CYS A 237 29.21 -5.99 10.76
CA CYS A 237 29.72 -5.24 11.91
C CYS A 237 30.47 -6.13 12.91
N LEU A 238 31.67 -6.57 12.51
CA LEU A 238 32.53 -7.45 13.31
C LEU A 238 32.87 -6.87 14.69
N TRP A 239 33.17 -5.58 14.78
CA TRP A 239 33.52 -4.94 16.05
C TRP A 239 32.38 -5.04 17.07
N PHE A 240 31.13 -4.88 16.61
CA PHE A 240 29.94 -4.94 17.46
C PHE A 240 29.71 -6.37 17.95
N LEU A 241 29.91 -7.36 17.07
CA LEU A 241 29.83 -8.78 17.42
C LEU A 241 30.88 -9.17 18.46
N LYS A 242 32.14 -8.73 18.28
CA LYS A 242 33.23 -8.96 19.24
C LYS A 242 32.89 -8.40 20.62
N TRP A 243 32.45 -7.15 20.65
CA TRP A 243 31.99 -6.49 21.87
C TRP A 243 30.84 -7.28 22.54
N ALA A 244 29.81 -7.65 21.77
CA ALA A 244 28.64 -8.33 22.29
C ALA A 244 28.96 -9.71 22.89
N VAL A 245 29.94 -10.45 22.34
CA VAL A 245 30.39 -11.74 22.89
C VAL A 245 31.26 -11.56 24.11
N GLN A 246 32.21 -10.61 24.09
CA GLN A 246 33.12 -10.36 25.21
C GLN A 246 32.37 -10.08 26.51
N ASP A 247 31.29 -9.30 26.43
CA ASP A 247 30.49 -8.90 27.59
C ASP A 247 29.32 -9.87 27.87
N GLY A 248 29.19 -10.96 27.10
CA GLY A 248 28.24 -12.04 27.34
C GLY A 248 26.78 -11.74 26.96
N TYR A 249 26.52 -10.78 26.06
CA TYR A 249 25.17 -10.35 25.67
C TYR A 249 24.44 -11.35 24.75
N ALA A 250 25.17 -12.18 23.99
CA ALA A 250 24.64 -13.41 23.40
C ALA A 250 25.79 -14.30 22.89
N ARG A 251 25.46 -15.50 22.39
CA ARG A 251 26.39 -16.39 21.70
C ARG A 251 25.96 -16.57 20.25
N PRO A 252 26.87 -16.45 19.26
CA PRO A 252 26.54 -16.73 17.87
C PRO A 252 26.16 -18.20 17.71
N GLY A 253 25.21 -18.47 16.81
CA GLY A 253 24.79 -19.83 16.45
C GLY A 253 25.02 -20.14 14.98
N ASP A 254 24.66 -21.37 14.58
CA ASP A 254 24.76 -21.83 13.17
C ASP A 254 24.01 -20.90 12.18
N ARG A 255 22.90 -20.30 12.63
CA ARG A 255 22.17 -19.27 11.86
C ARG A 255 23.04 -18.03 11.60
N THR A 256 23.77 -17.55 12.60
CA THR A 256 24.64 -16.37 12.48
C THR A 256 25.78 -16.62 11.50
N VAL A 257 26.39 -17.80 11.57
CA VAL A 257 27.41 -18.28 10.60
C VAL A 257 26.84 -18.29 9.18
N GLY A 258 25.63 -18.84 9.01
CA GLY A 258 24.93 -18.85 7.73
C GLY A 258 24.64 -17.45 7.19
N VAL A 259 24.17 -16.52 8.02
CA VAL A 259 23.86 -15.14 7.59
C VAL A 259 25.12 -14.37 7.21
N ALA A 260 26.22 -14.52 7.95
CA ALA A 260 27.51 -13.94 7.60
C ALA A 260 27.99 -14.42 6.22
N ALA A 261 27.92 -15.73 5.97
CA ALA A 261 28.28 -16.31 4.68
C ALA A 261 27.33 -15.90 3.54
N ASP A 262 26.03 -15.77 3.82
CA ASP A 262 25.02 -15.32 2.85
C ASP A 262 25.30 -13.90 2.33
N HIS A 263 25.97 -13.08 3.13
CA HIS A 263 26.37 -11.71 2.78
C HIS A 263 27.87 -11.59 2.43
N GLY A 264 28.59 -12.70 2.31
CA GLY A 264 30.02 -12.71 1.95
C GLY A 264 30.95 -12.12 3.02
N ARG A 265 30.57 -12.15 4.30
CA ARG A 265 31.35 -11.55 5.40
C ARG A 265 32.45 -12.48 5.89
N MET A 266 33.50 -12.62 5.10
CA MET A 266 34.66 -13.49 5.38
C MET A 266 35.29 -13.25 6.75
N GLU A 267 35.50 -11.98 7.12
CA GLU A 267 36.14 -11.61 8.39
C GLU A 267 35.35 -12.09 9.62
N ILE A 268 34.02 -12.12 9.52
CA ILE A 268 33.15 -12.60 10.60
C ILE A 268 33.22 -14.12 10.69
N VAL A 269 33.22 -14.82 9.56
CA VAL A 269 33.36 -16.29 9.55
C VAL A 269 34.73 -16.72 10.11
N GLN A 270 35.80 -16.02 9.73
CA GLN A 270 37.14 -16.21 10.28
C GLN A 270 37.17 -16.01 11.79
N TRP A 271 36.59 -14.90 12.25
CA TRP A 271 36.48 -14.62 13.68
C TRP A 271 35.71 -15.70 14.46
N LEU A 272 34.58 -16.17 13.92
CA LEU A 272 33.79 -17.24 14.55
C LEU A 272 34.58 -18.56 14.67
N HIS A 273 35.43 -18.86 13.68
CA HIS A 273 36.32 -20.03 13.72
C HIS A 273 37.47 -19.85 14.71
N ASP A 274 38.24 -18.78 14.57
CA ASP A 274 39.54 -18.61 15.21
C ASP A 274 39.40 -18.25 16.69
N ASP A 275 38.48 -17.34 17.02
CA ASP A 275 38.34 -16.80 18.38
C ASP A 275 37.30 -17.59 19.20
N LEU A 276 36.21 -18.05 18.56
CA LEU A 276 35.13 -18.77 19.26
C LEU A 276 35.21 -20.29 19.12
N GLY A 277 36.10 -20.80 18.27
CA GLY A 277 36.31 -22.23 18.08
C GLY A 277 35.13 -22.94 17.40
N GLU A 278 34.26 -22.21 16.71
CA GLU A 278 33.16 -22.82 15.96
C GLU A 278 33.72 -23.59 14.76
N ARG A 279 33.46 -24.90 14.70
CA ARG A 279 33.98 -25.77 13.64
C ARG A 279 32.89 -26.37 12.77
N ARG A 280 31.63 -26.32 13.19
CA ARG A 280 30.50 -26.85 12.42
C ARG A 280 29.86 -25.72 11.63
N MET A 281 30.37 -25.49 10.42
CA MET A 281 30.00 -24.36 9.56
C MET A 281 29.18 -24.78 8.34
N GLY A 282 28.24 -25.71 8.52
CA GLY A 282 27.45 -26.26 7.42
C GLY A 282 26.66 -25.19 6.66
N ALA A 283 26.00 -24.28 7.40
CA ALA A 283 25.28 -23.17 6.80
C ALA A 283 26.20 -22.24 5.98
N ALA A 284 27.46 -22.05 6.39
CA ALA A 284 28.40 -21.24 5.61
C ALA A 284 28.79 -21.90 4.29
N PHE A 285 29.08 -23.21 4.29
CA PHE A 285 29.36 -23.95 3.04
C PHE A 285 28.20 -23.82 2.05
N GLU A 286 26.96 -24.02 2.52
CA GLU A 286 25.78 -23.96 1.66
C GLU A 286 25.56 -22.56 1.09
N LYS A 287 25.70 -21.51 1.92
CA LYS A 287 25.49 -20.13 1.49
C LYS A 287 26.60 -19.60 0.60
N ALA A 288 27.86 -19.88 0.94
CA ALA A 288 29.01 -19.53 0.10
C ALA A 288 28.89 -20.18 -1.29
N ALA A 289 28.51 -21.46 -1.36
CA ALA A 289 28.30 -22.16 -2.61
C ALA A 289 27.14 -21.58 -3.44
N GLN A 290 26.03 -21.20 -2.80
CA GLN A 290 24.89 -20.55 -3.46
C GLN A 290 25.20 -19.13 -3.96
N ASN A 291 26.20 -18.46 -3.41
CA ASN A 291 26.61 -17.11 -3.79
C ASN A 291 27.81 -17.08 -4.75
N GLY A 292 28.42 -18.23 -5.02
CA GLY A 292 29.61 -18.30 -5.87
C GLY A 292 30.90 -17.88 -5.15
N ASP A 293 30.89 -17.80 -3.82
CA ASP A 293 32.04 -17.35 -3.03
C ASP A 293 33.06 -18.49 -2.86
N LEU A 294 33.84 -18.70 -3.93
CA LEU A 294 34.88 -19.71 -3.98
C LEU A 294 36.00 -19.45 -2.97
N ALA A 295 36.27 -18.18 -2.63
CA ALA A 295 37.30 -17.81 -1.67
C ALA A 295 36.93 -18.28 -0.26
N MET A 296 35.68 -18.04 0.15
CA MET A 296 35.17 -18.52 1.43
C MET A 296 35.14 -20.05 1.49
N LEU A 297 34.73 -20.72 0.40
CA LEU A 297 34.73 -22.19 0.35
C LEU A 297 36.13 -22.79 0.48
N LYS A 298 37.13 -22.23 -0.23
CA LYS A 298 38.53 -22.66 -0.12
C LYS A 298 39.03 -22.53 1.30
N TRP A 299 38.79 -21.39 1.93
CA TRP A 299 39.19 -21.15 3.30
C TRP A 299 38.50 -22.10 4.29
N LEU A 300 37.19 -22.32 4.15
CA LEU A 300 36.45 -23.27 5.00
C LEU A 300 37.02 -24.70 4.89
N HIS A 301 37.44 -25.11 3.69
CA HIS A 301 38.08 -26.39 3.46
C HIS A 301 39.50 -26.46 4.04
N GLU A 302 40.35 -25.46 3.78
CA GLU A 302 41.72 -25.39 4.29
C GLU A 302 41.78 -25.40 5.82
N ASN A 303 40.77 -24.85 6.49
CA ASN A 303 40.65 -24.83 7.96
C ASN A 303 39.93 -26.06 8.54
N ASN A 304 39.65 -27.09 7.73
CA ASN A 304 38.97 -28.33 8.16
C ASN A 304 37.62 -28.08 8.86
N CYS A 305 36.86 -27.07 8.43
CA CYS A 305 35.51 -26.85 8.93
C CYS A 305 34.59 -28.02 8.54
N GLN A 306 33.78 -28.49 9.48
CA GLN A 306 32.85 -29.59 9.30
C GLN A 306 31.44 -29.09 8.97
N GLY A 307 30.58 -30.01 8.52
CA GLY A 307 29.15 -29.74 8.32
C GLY A 307 28.75 -29.41 6.88
N CYS A 308 29.68 -29.47 5.92
CA CYS A 308 29.33 -29.44 4.50
C CYS A 308 28.39 -30.62 4.17
N THR A 309 27.41 -30.37 3.32
CA THR A 309 26.43 -31.37 2.86
C THR A 309 26.28 -31.29 1.34
N THR A 310 25.52 -32.22 0.75
CA THR A 310 25.15 -32.18 -0.68
C THR A 310 24.45 -30.89 -1.09
N ALA A 311 23.85 -30.15 -0.14
CA ALA A 311 23.18 -28.89 -0.40
C ALA A 311 24.11 -27.78 -0.89
N ALA A 312 25.43 -27.87 -0.60
CA ALA A 312 26.41 -26.93 -1.13
C ALA A 312 26.53 -27.07 -2.66
N MET A 313 26.76 -28.28 -3.16
CA MET A 313 26.87 -28.53 -4.61
C MET A 313 25.53 -28.35 -5.32
N ASP A 314 24.41 -28.80 -4.72
CA ASP A 314 23.06 -28.56 -5.25
C ASP A 314 22.73 -27.07 -5.34
N GLY A 315 23.19 -26.28 -4.36
CA GLY A 315 23.00 -24.84 -4.29
C GLY A 315 23.82 -24.08 -5.34
N ALA A 316 25.08 -24.45 -5.52
CA ALA A 316 25.95 -23.91 -6.56
C ALA A 316 25.42 -24.24 -7.97
N ALA A 317 25.01 -25.48 -8.19
CA ALA A 317 24.44 -25.93 -9.46
C ALA A 317 23.15 -25.18 -9.81
N ARG A 318 22.25 -24.97 -8.83
CA ARG A 318 21.03 -24.15 -9.01
C ARG A 318 21.35 -22.74 -9.52
N LYS A 319 22.48 -22.16 -9.12
CA LYS A 319 22.87 -20.78 -9.42
C LYS A 319 23.82 -20.64 -10.60
N GLY A 320 24.25 -21.76 -11.19
CA GLY A 320 25.08 -21.77 -12.39
C GLY A 320 26.57 -21.57 -12.13
N PHE A 321 27.04 -21.73 -10.89
CA PHE A 321 28.45 -21.52 -10.56
C PHE A 321 29.29 -22.76 -10.85
N LEU A 322 29.57 -23.02 -12.14
CA LEU A 322 30.32 -24.20 -12.59
C LEU A 322 31.68 -24.34 -11.90
N GLU A 323 32.43 -23.25 -11.75
CA GLU A 323 33.73 -23.27 -11.06
C GLU A 323 33.63 -23.76 -9.61
N VAL A 324 32.57 -23.35 -8.90
CA VAL A 324 32.31 -23.81 -7.53
C VAL A 324 31.91 -25.28 -7.51
N VAL A 325 31.09 -25.73 -8.46
CA VAL A 325 30.69 -27.13 -8.59
C VAL A 325 31.92 -28.02 -8.84
N GLN A 326 32.78 -27.64 -9.79
CA GLN A 326 34.04 -28.35 -10.10
C GLN A 326 34.99 -28.40 -8.91
N TRP A 327 35.11 -27.27 -8.20
CA TRP A 327 35.96 -27.19 -7.02
C TRP A 327 35.43 -28.07 -5.88
N LEU A 328 34.12 -28.02 -5.59
CA LEU A 328 33.49 -28.89 -4.60
C LEU A 328 33.69 -30.37 -4.98
N HIS A 329 33.53 -30.74 -6.25
CA HIS A 329 33.76 -32.11 -6.70
C HIS A 329 35.21 -32.58 -6.49
N SER A 330 36.18 -31.72 -6.78
CA SER A 330 37.61 -32.09 -6.71
C SER A 330 38.14 -32.17 -5.27
N ASN A 331 37.54 -31.41 -4.34
CA ASN A 331 38.09 -31.22 -2.99
C ASN A 331 37.20 -31.79 -1.87
N ARG A 332 35.97 -32.21 -2.17
CA ARG A 332 34.97 -32.67 -1.19
C ARG A 332 34.36 -33.99 -1.65
N SER A 333 33.95 -34.83 -0.70
CA SER A 333 33.45 -36.20 -0.96
C SER A 333 31.94 -36.34 -0.76
N GLU A 334 31.27 -35.29 -0.26
CA GLU A 334 29.84 -35.25 0.03
C GLU A 334 28.99 -35.39 -1.24
N GLY A 335 29.47 -34.87 -2.37
CA GLY A 335 28.81 -34.96 -3.66
C GLY A 335 27.60 -34.04 -3.80
N CYS A 336 26.63 -34.47 -4.60
CA CYS A 336 25.38 -33.76 -4.90
C CYS A 336 24.20 -34.73 -4.86
N THR A 337 22.99 -34.21 -5.00
CA THR A 337 21.80 -35.02 -5.26
C THR A 337 21.30 -34.79 -6.69
N LYS A 338 20.24 -35.49 -7.09
CA LYS A 338 19.52 -35.23 -8.36
C LYS A 338 19.04 -33.77 -8.47
N ALA A 339 18.87 -33.08 -7.34
CA ALA A 339 18.45 -31.69 -7.31
C ALA A 339 19.48 -30.75 -7.95
N ALA A 340 20.78 -31.10 -7.99
CA ALA A 340 21.79 -30.29 -8.67
C ALA A 340 21.47 -30.12 -10.17
N MET A 341 21.29 -31.23 -10.89
CA MET A 341 20.99 -31.19 -12.32
C MET A 341 19.57 -30.65 -12.59
N ASP A 342 18.58 -31.05 -11.79
CA ASP A 342 17.20 -30.56 -11.91
C ASP A 342 17.12 -29.03 -11.80
N ARG A 343 17.80 -28.45 -10.81
CA ARG A 343 17.77 -27.00 -10.55
C ARG A 343 18.68 -26.21 -11.49
N ALA A 344 19.79 -26.79 -11.94
CA ALA A 344 20.64 -26.19 -12.97
C ALA A 344 19.86 -26.03 -14.29
N ALA A 345 19.17 -27.11 -14.72
CA ALA A 345 18.31 -27.09 -15.90
C ALA A 345 17.13 -26.11 -15.77
N GLN A 346 16.50 -26.06 -14.59
CA GLN A 346 15.42 -25.11 -14.29
C GLN A 346 15.83 -23.64 -14.47
N ASN A 347 17.11 -23.29 -14.22
CA ASN A 347 17.60 -21.91 -14.28
C ASN A 347 18.44 -21.62 -15.54
N GLY A 348 18.51 -22.55 -16.50
CA GLY A 348 19.16 -22.28 -17.79
C GLY A 348 20.66 -22.53 -17.83
N HIS A 349 21.23 -23.27 -16.87
CA HIS A 349 22.67 -23.50 -16.78
C HIS A 349 23.09 -24.79 -17.49
N LEU A 350 23.14 -24.76 -18.83
CA LEU A 350 23.47 -25.91 -19.67
C LEU A 350 24.89 -26.44 -19.41
N ASP A 351 25.84 -25.55 -19.18
CA ASP A 351 27.24 -25.85 -18.86
C ASP A 351 27.39 -26.68 -17.58
N VAL A 352 26.61 -26.34 -16.54
CA VAL A 352 26.53 -27.12 -15.30
C VAL A 352 25.83 -28.45 -15.54
N VAL A 353 24.77 -28.49 -16.34
CA VAL A 353 24.05 -29.73 -16.67
C VAL A 353 24.94 -30.71 -17.43
N SER A 354 25.68 -30.24 -18.45
CA SER A 354 26.58 -31.10 -19.21
C SER A 354 27.72 -31.61 -18.34
N TRP A 355 28.31 -30.75 -17.52
CA TRP A 355 29.38 -31.14 -16.60
C TRP A 355 28.90 -32.17 -15.56
N LEU A 356 27.73 -31.94 -14.93
CA LEU A 356 27.16 -32.89 -13.96
C LEU A 356 26.84 -34.25 -14.60
N HIS A 357 26.61 -34.32 -15.91
CA HIS A 357 26.40 -35.58 -16.59
C HIS A 357 27.69 -36.32 -16.91
N GLU A 358 28.74 -35.61 -17.31
CA GLU A 358 30.03 -36.19 -17.66
C GLU A 358 30.80 -36.69 -16.44
N ASP A 359 30.78 -35.91 -15.34
CA ASP A 359 31.64 -36.14 -14.18
C ASP A 359 30.92 -36.77 -12.97
N ARG A 360 29.59 -36.95 -13.02
CA ARG A 360 28.78 -37.44 -11.88
C ARG A 360 27.77 -38.51 -12.27
N THR A 361 27.33 -39.30 -11.29
CA THR A 361 26.50 -40.52 -11.53
C THR A 361 25.11 -40.46 -10.91
N GLU A 362 24.79 -39.42 -10.12
CA GLU A 362 23.49 -39.27 -9.46
C GLU A 362 22.32 -39.14 -10.44
N GLY A 363 22.61 -38.59 -11.62
CA GLY A 363 21.63 -38.34 -12.66
C GLY A 363 20.63 -37.25 -12.28
N CYS A 364 19.41 -37.37 -12.80
CA CYS A 364 18.38 -36.34 -12.66
C CYS A 364 16.98 -36.98 -12.54
N THR A 365 15.93 -36.16 -12.50
CA THR A 365 14.54 -36.64 -12.51
C THR A 365 13.80 -36.19 -13.77
N THR A 366 12.53 -36.58 -13.93
CA THR A 366 11.71 -36.02 -15.02
C THR A 366 11.49 -34.50 -14.86
N GLN A 367 11.66 -33.97 -13.65
CA GLN A 367 11.52 -32.52 -13.39
C GLN A 367 12.56 -31.69 -14.12
N THR A 368 13.73 -32.26 -14.46
CA THR A 368 14.79 -31.54 -15.20
C THR A 368 14.25 -31.02 -16.52
N MET A 369 13.68 -31.92 -17.34
CA MET A 369 13.17 -31.58 -18.67
C MET A 369 11.85 -30.82 -18.56
N ASP A 370 10.98 -31.17 -17.60
CA ASP A 370 9.71 -30.46 -17.38
C ASP A 370 9.93 -28.99 -17.02
N LYS A 371 10.88 -28.69 -16.12
CA LYS A 371 11.21 -27.32 -15.73
C LYS A 371 11.99 -26.58 -16.79
N ALA A 372 12.96 -27.22 -17.46
CA ALA A 372 13.65 -26.60 -18.58
C ALA A 372 12.67 -26.16 -19.69
N ALA A 373 11.67 -27.00 -19.98
CA ALA A 373 10.61 -26.68 -20.93
C ALA A 373 9.71 -25.53 -20.46
N SER A 374 9.31 -25.53 -19.17
CA SER A 374 8.49 -24.48 -18.56
C SER A 374 9.12 -23.08 -18.61
N PHE A 375 10.45 -22.98 -18.60
CA PHE A 375 11.19 -21.71 -18.66
C PHE A 375 11.73 -21.40 -20.07
N GLY A 376 11.46 -22.25 -21.07
CA GLY A 376 11.80 -21.97 -22.45
C GLY A 376 13.23 -22.31 -22.86
N PHE A 377 13.96 -23.09 -22.07
CA PHE A 377 15.35 -23.45 -22.36
C PHE A 377 15.44 -24.60 -23.37
N LEU A 378 15.11 -24.32 -24.63
CA LEU A 378 15.09 -25.32 -25.71
C LEU A 378 16.42 -26.08 -25.86
N GLU A 379 17.55 -25.39 -25.75
CA GLU A 379 18.88 -26.02 -25.84
C GLU A 379 19.09 -27.09 -24.76
N ILE A 380 18.66 -26.82 -23.53
CA ILE A 380 18.72 -27.79 -22.43
C ILE A 380 17.77 -28.95 -22.67
N VAL A 381 16.55 -28.69 -23.18
CA VAL A 381 15.59 -29.75 -23.51
C VAL A 381 16.14 -30.68 -24.59
N GLN A 382 16.73 -30.12 -25.65
CA GLN A 382 17.39 -30.87 -26.72
C GLN A 382 18.56 -31.70 -26.19
N TRP A 383 19.40 -31.07 -25.37
CA TRP A 383 20.55 -31.72 -24.78
C TRP A 383 20.14 -32.89 -23.87
N LEU A 384 19.17 -32.68 -22.98
CA LEU A 384 18.65 -33.70 -22.08
C LEU A 384 18.05 -34.89 -22.85
N HIS A 385 17.37 -34.64 -23.97
CA HIS A 385 16.79 -35.70 -24.78
C HIS A 385 17.83 -36.62 -25.43
N VAL A 386 18.96 -36.07 -25.85
CA VAL A 386 20.03 -36.85 -26.49
C VAL A 386 20.83 -37.65 -25.46
N HIS A 387 21.08 -37.06 -24.28
CA HIS A 387 22.04 -37.59 -23.32
C HIS A 387 21.42 -38.32 -22.12
N ARG A 388 20.11 -38.19 -21.89
CA ARG A 388 19.43 -38.70 -20.68
C ARG A 388 18.19 -39.53 -21.04
N SER A 389 17.94 -40.57 -20.25
CA SER A 389 16.85 -41.54 -20.47
C SER A 389 15.64 -41.33 -19.55
N GLU A 390 15.74 -40.43 -18.56
CA GLU A 390 14.64 -40.11 -17.64
C GLU A 390 13.42 -39.53 -18.35
N GLY A 391 13.65 -38.76 -19.42
CA GLY A 391 12.60 -38.14 -20.20
C GLY A 391 11.90 -36.98 -19.49
N CYS A 392 10.62 -36.79 -19.82
CA CYS A 392 9.75 -35.73 -19.31
C CYS A 392 8.39 -36.32 -18.95
N THR A 393 7.50 -35.51 -18.41
CA THR A 393 6.09 -35.83 -18.26
C THR A 393 5.24 -34.91 -19.14
N PHE A 394 3.92 -35.06 -19.08
CA PHE A 394 2.98 -34.12 -19.72
C PHE A 394 3.18 -32.66 -19.24
N ALA A 395 3.75 -32.48 -18.03
CA ALA A 395 4.02 -31.16 -17.46
C ALA A 395 5.01 -30.33 -18.31
N ALA A 396 5.94 -30.96 -19.03
CA ALA A 396 6.86 -30.25 -19.92
C ALA A 396 6.10 -29.45 -20.98
N MET A 397 5.17 -30.08 -21.70
CA MET A 397 4.43 -29.42 -22.76
C MET A 397 3.36 -28.50 -22.20
N ASP A 398 2.66 -28.90 -21.14
CA ASP A 398 1.62 -28.09 -20.49
C ASP A 398 2.19 -26.77 -19.94
N SER A 399 3.33 -26.83 -19.24
CA SER A 399 3.97 -25.64 -18.66
C SER A 399 4.69 -24.79 -19.73
N ALA A 400 5.29 -25.41 -20.75
CA ALA A 400 5.84 -24.65 -21.89
C ALA A 400 4.74 -23.89 -22.65
N ALA A 401 3.56 -24.49 -22.81
CA ALA A 401 2.40 -23.85 -23.41
C ALA A 401 1.89 -22.68 -22.54
N GLU A 402 1.76 -22.87 -21.22
CA GLU A 402 1.39 -21.80 -20.29
C GLU A 402 2.34 -20.59 -20.39
N SER A 403 3.66 -20.83 -20.41
CA SER A 403 4.65 -19.77 -20.49
C SER A 403 4.80 -19.15 -21.89
N GLY A 404 4.16 -19.73 -22.92
CA GLY A 404 4.17 -19.22 -24.29
C GLY A 404 5.38 -19.64 -25.14
N HIS A 405 6.12 -20.67 -24.73
CA HIS A 405 7.32 -21.16 -25.43
C HIS A 405 6.96 -22.11 -26.58
N LEU A 406 6.49 -21.54 -27.70
CA LEU A 406 5.97 -22.30 -28.85
C LEU A 406 7.02 -23.18 -29.54
N ASP A 407 8.27 -22.72 -29.59
CA ASP A 407 9.42 -23.45 -30.11
C ASP A 407 9.68 -24.74 -29.31
N VAL A 408 9.65 -24.66 -27.98
CA VAL A 408 9.75 -25.82 -27.09
C VAL A 408 8.57 -26.77 -27.28
N VAL A 409 7.34 -26.26 -27.36
CA VAL A 409 6.15 -27.09 -27.58
C VAL A 409 6.21 -27.82 -28.93
N LYS A 410 6.58 -27.13 -30.01
CA LYS A 410 6.79 -27.74 -31.34
C LYS A 410 7.84 -28.83 -31.29
N TRP A 411 8.96 -28.56 -30.62
CA TRP A 411 10.06 -29.51 -30.51
C TRP A 411 9.67 -30.74 -29.69
N LEU A 412 9.06 -30.56 -28.51
CA LEU A 412 8.57 -31.66 -27.67
C LEU A 412 7.55 -32.50 -28.43
N SER A 413 6.65 -31.88 -29.19
CA SER A 413 5.65 -32.59 -29.97
C SER A 413 6.22 -33.42 -31.13
N ALA A 414 7.35 -33.00 -31.70
CA ALA A 414 7.98 -33.73 -32.80
C ALA A 414 8.89 -34.88 -32.32
N ASN A 415 9.46 -34.77 -31.12
CA ASN A 415 10.53 -35.66 -30.65
C ASN A 415 10.14 -36.52 -29.44
N ARG A 416 8.98 -36.29 -28.81
CA ARG A 416 8.54 -36.94 -27.56
C ARG A 416 7.11 -37.45 -27.67
N THR A 417 6.75 -38.44 -26.83
CA THR A 417 5.48 -39.20 -26.92
C THR A 417 4.58 -39.04 -25.71
N GLU A 418 5.02 -38.31 -24.69
CA GLU A 418 4.34 -38.10 -23.42
C GLU A 418 3.08 -37.21 -23.54
N ASN A 419 2.94 -36.52 -24.68
CA ASN A 419 1.81 -35.67 -25.05
C ASN A 419 1.56 -34.52 -24.06
N CYS A 420 0.53 -33.71 -24.30
CA CYS A 420 0.06 -32.69 -23.36
C CYS A 420 -1.30 -33.10 -22.77
N THR A 421 -1.82 -32.30 -21.83
CA THR A 421 -3.20 -32.44 -21.38
C THR A 421 -4.04 -31.28 -21.93
N THR A 422 -5.33 -31.24 -21.57
CA THR A 422 -6.18 -30.08 -21.87
C THR A 422 -5.66 -28.80 -21.21
N THR A 423 -4.82 -28.92 -20.18
CA THR A 423 -4.30 -27.74 -19.47
C THR A 423 -3.39 -26.89 -20.36
N ALA A 424 -2.65 -27.47 -21.30
CA ALA A 424 -1.85 -26.70 -22.27
C ALA A 424 -2.68 -25.65 -23.00
N MET A 425 -3.84 -26.03 -23.55
CA MET A 425 -4.71 -25.11 -24.28
C MET A 425 -5.46 -24.17 -23.32
N ASP A 426 -5.91 -24.68 -22.16
CA ASP A 426 -6.62 -23.88 -21.15
C ASP A 426 -5.78 -22.73 -20.59
N THR A 427 -4.52 -22.99 -20.25
CA THR A 427 -3.60 -21.97 -19.71
C THR A 427 -3.10 -21.04 -20.80
N SER A 428 -2.82 -21.55 -22.01
CA SER A 428 -2.48 -20.72 -23.18
C SER A 428 -3.60 -19.72 -23.50
N ALA A 429 -4.85 -20.19 -23.45
CA ALA A 429 -6.01 -19.34 -23.66
C ALA A 429 -6.16 -18.28 -22.54
N ALA A 430 -5.91 -18.67 -21.29
CA ALA A 430 -5.92 -17.75 -20.15
C ALA A 430 -4.87 -16.63 -20.27
N ARG A 431 -3.73 -16.89 -20.94
CA ARG A 431 -2.66 -15.90 -21.15
C ARG A 431 -2.84 -15.04 -22.40
N GLY A 432 -3.84 -15.34 -23.24
CA GLY A 432 -4.07 -14.64 -24.50
C GLY A 432 -3.13 -15.07 -25.63
N ASN A 433 -2.45 -16.21 -25.49
CA ASN A 433 -1.48 -16.70 -26.48
C ASN A 433 -2.18 -17.37 -27.66
N LEU A 434 -2.84 -16.58 -28.52
CA LEU A 434 -3.65 -17.09 -29.64
C LEU A 434 -2.83 -17.95 -30.63
N GLU A 435 -1.55 -17.63 -30.85
CA GLU A 435 -0.68 -18.46 -31.71
C GLU A 435 -0.48 -19.87 -31.13
N MET A 436 -0.24 -19.98 -29.82
CA MET A 436 -0.12 -21.27 -29.13
C MET A 436 -1.45 -22.04 -29.19
N VAL A 437 -2.58 -21.37 -28.95
CA VAL A 437 -3.91 -21.98 -29.01
C VAL A 437 -4.21 -22.51 -30.43
N ARG A 438 -3.90 -21.73 -31.48
CA ARG A 438 -4.02 -22.19 -32.88
C ARG A 438 -3.15 -23.41 -33.14
N TRP A 439 -1.89 -23.36 -32.70
CA TRP A 439 -0.98 -24.46 -32.93
C TRP A 439 -1.44 -25.74 -32.24
N LEU A 440 -1.83 -25.68 -30.98
CA LEU A 440 -2.39 -26.80 -30.22
C LEU A 440 -3.67 -27.33 -30.88
N HIS A 441 -4.54 -26.45 -31.39
CA HIS A 441 -5.76 -26.86 -32.07
C HIS A 441 -5.52 -27.65 -33.36
N TYR A 442 -4.59 -27.21 -34.22
CA TYR A 442 -4.35 -27.84 -35.52
C TYR A 442 -3.43 -29.06 -35.46
N ASN A 443 -2.53 -29.14 -34.47
CA ASN A 443 -1.48 -30.16 -34.43
C ASN A 443 -1.73 -31.23 -33.36
N ARG A 444 -2.72 -31.04 -32.48
CA ARG A 444 -2.97 -31.92 -31.32
C ARG A 444 -4.45 -32.26 -31.16
N THR A 445 -4.74 -33.38 -30.50
CA THR A 445 -6.10 -33.96 -30.41
C THR A 445 -6.72 -33.87 -29.01
N GLU A 446 -5.92 -33.54 -28.00
CA GLU A 446 -6.29 -33.51 -26.58
C GLU A 446 -7.35 -32.45 -26.27
N GLY A 447 -7.31 -31.32 -27.00
CA GLY A 447 -8.34 -30.28 -26.91
C GLY A 447 -8.19 -29.34 -25.73
N CYS A 448 -9.30 -28.70 -25.33
CA CYS A 448 -9.40 -27.84 -24.16
C CYS A 448 -10.55 -28.29 -23.26
N SER A 449 -10.66 -27.69 -22.08
CA SER A 449 -11.87 -27.73 -21.28
C SER A 449 -12.63 -26.40 -21.38
N VAL A 450 -13.77 -26.30 -20.71
CA VAL A 450 -14.51 -25.03 -20.56
C VAL A 450 -13.65 -23.92 -19.92
N ALA A 451 -12.59 -24.29 -19.19
CA ALA A 451 -11.68 -23.34 -18.55
C ALA A 451 -10.91 -22.48 -19.56
N ALA A 452 -10.65 -22.96 -20.79
CA ALA A 452 -9.99 -22.16 -21.82
C ALA A 452 -10.77 -20.89 -22.12
N MET A 453 -12.06 -21.02 -22.47
CA MET A 453 -12.90 -19.88 -22.82
C MET A 453 -13.24 -19.04 -21.57
N ASP A 454 -13.51 -19.69 -20.43
CA ASP A 454 -13.79 -18.98 -19.17
C ASP A 454 -12.65 -18.07 -18.73
N ARG A 455 -11.41 -18.56 -18.79
CA ARG A 455 -10.22 -17.81 -18.37
C ARG A 455 -9.78 -16.79 -19.42
N ALA A 456 -9.90 -17.11 -20.71
CA ALA A 456 -9.65 -16.14 -21.78
C ALA A 456 -10.60 -14.94 -21.67
N ALA A 457 -11.89 -15.20 -21.42
CA ALA A 457 -12.88 -14.16 -21.20
C ALA A 457 -12.60 -13.35 -19.93
N ALA A 458 -12.24 -14.01 -18.83
CA ALA A 458 -11.90 -13.37 -17.56
C ALA A 458 -10.71 -12.41 -17.65
N ASN A 459 -9.80 -12.61 -18.60
CA ASN A 459 -8.62 -11.78 -18.82
C ASN A 459 -8.75 -10.87 -20.06
N GLY A 460 -9.92 -10.83 -20.71
CA GLY A 460 -10.20 -9.89 -21.80
C GLY A 460 -9.66 -10.28 -23.18
N HIS A 461 -9.27 -11.55 -23.39
CA HIS A 461 -8.68 -12.03 -24.64
C HIS A 461 -9.76 -12.40 -25.67
N LEU A 462 -10.39 -11.38 -26.28
CA LEU A 462 -11.51 -11.54 -27.21
C LEU A 462 -11.16 -12.40 -28.45
N ASP A 463 -9.96 -12.24 -28.99
CA ASP A 463 -9.46 -12.96 -30.15
C ASP A 463 -9.34 -14.47 -29.88
N VAL A 464 -8.89 -14.85 -28.69
CA VAL A 464 -8.89 -16.24 -28.20
C VAL A 464 -10.32 -16.75 -27.99
N VAL A 465 -11.20 -15.95 -27.38
CA VAL A 465 -12.61 -16.34 -27.17
C VAL A 465 -13.32 -16.60 -28.51
N LYS A 466 -13.11 -15.74 -29.52
CA LYS A 466 -13.62 -15.92 -30.88
C LYS A 466 -13.12 -17.22 -31.51
N PHE A 467 -11.81 -17.42 -31.47
CA PHE A 467 -11.19 -18.63 -32.02
C PHE A 467 -11.75 -19.91 -31.37
N LEU A 468 -11.82 -19.94 -30.04
CA LEU A 468 -12.37 -21.09 -29.30
C LEU A 468 -13.84 -21.31 -29.61
N HIS A 469 -14.64 -20.26 -29.76
CA HIS A 469 -16.05 -20.39 -30.12
C HIS A 469 -16.25 -20.97 -31.53
N GLU A 470 -15.49 -20.49 -32.51
CA GLU A 470 -15.62 -20.89 -33.92
C GLU A 470 -15.08 -22.30 -34.19
N ASN A 471 -14.05 -22.73 -33.44
CA ASN A 471 -13.28 -23.93 -33.78
C ASN A 471 -13.40 -25.07 -32.75
N ARG A 472 -14.01 -24.84 -31.57
CA ARG A 472 -14.14 -25.84 -30.49
C ARG A 472 -15.60 -26.01 -30.05
N ARG A 473 -15.92 -27.14 -29.44
CA ARG A 473 -17.31 -27.52 -29.05
C ARG A 473 -17.54 -27.57 -27.54
N GLU A 474 -16.48 -27.45 -26.75
CA GLU A 474 -16.51 -27.55 -25.29
C GLU A 474 -17.30 -26.41 -24.64
N GLY A 475 -17.24 -25.22 -25.24
CA GLY A 475 -18.00 -24.06 -24.78
C GLY A 475 -17.39 -23.34 -23.58
N CYS A 476 -18.25 -22.65 -22.82
CA CYS A 476 -17.89 -21.94 -21.60
C CYS A 476 -18.93 -22.21 -20.50
N THR A 477 -18.68 -21.69 -19.31
CA THR A 477 -19.68 -21.61 -18.25
C THR A 477 -20.14 -20.15 -18.07
N ASN A 478 -21.06 -19.92 -17.14
CA ASN A 478 -21.43 -18.55 -16.75
C ASN A 478 -20.24 -17.74 -16.19
N ALA A 479 -19.12 -18.40 -15.81
CA ALA A 479 -17.92 -17.74 -15.34
C ALA A 479 -17.25 -16.88 -16.42
N ALA A 480 -17.36 -17.25 -17.71
CA ALA A 480 -16.81 -16.46 -18.80
C ALA A 480 -17.40 -15.05 -18.83
N MET A 481 -18.73 -14.94 -18.95
CA MET A 481 -19.42 -13.65 -19.01
C MET A 481 -19.33 -12.91 -17.66
N HIS A 482 -19.49 -13.64 -16.54
CA HIS A 482 -19.40 -13.05 -15.21
C HIS A 482 -18.04 -12.38 -14.98
N ARG A 483 -16.92 -13.09 -15.19
CA ARG A 483 -15.59 -12.53 -14.94
C ARG A 483 -15.20 -11.48 -15.97
N ALA A 484 -15.61 -11.64 -17.24
CA ALA A 484 -15.41 -10.61 -18.26
C ALA A 484 -16.09 -9.29 -17.87
N ALA A 485 -17.31 -9.36 -17.34
CA ALA A 485 -18.06 -8.21 -16.89
C ALA A 485 -17.40 -7.52 -15.67
N VAL A 486 -16.93 -8.30 -14.69
CA VAL A 486 -16.20 -7.77 -13.52
C VAL A 486 -14.89 -7.08 -13.93
N GLY A 487 -14.19 -7.63 -14.94
CA GLY A 487 -12.98 -7.05 -15.51
C GLY A 487 -13.19 -5.81 -16.39
N GLY A 488 -14.45 -5.49 -16.75
CA GLY A 488 -14.76 -4.37 -17.63
C GLY A 488 -14.57 -4.66 -19.12
N PHE A 489 -14.44 -5.92 -19.52
CA PHE A 489 -14.18 -6.32 -20.91
C PHE A 489 -15.47 -6.34 -21.75
N LEU A 490 -16.03 -5.15 -22.02
CA LEU A 490 -17.32 -4.97 -22.69
C LEU A 490 -17.42 -5.74 -24.02
N GLU A 491 -16.38 -5.71 -24.85
CA GLU A 491 -16.40 -6.37 -26.16
C GLU A 491 -16.46 -7.90 -26.04
N VAL A 492 -15.86 -8.47 -24.99
CA VAL A 492 -16.00 -9.91 -24.66
C VAL A 492 -17.41 -10.20 -24.18
N VAL A 493 -18.00 -9.34 -23.34
CA VAL A 493 -19.36 -9.50 -22.83
C VAL A 493 -20.39 -9.45 -23.97
N LYS A 494 -20.26 -8.49 -24.90
CA LYS A 494 -21.10 -8.39 -26.11
C LYS A 494 -21.02 -9.65 -26.95
N TYR A 495 -19.80 -10.08 -27.25
CA TYR A 495 -19.57 -11.28 -28.06
C TYR A 495 -20.18 -12.53 -27.41
N LEU A 496 -19.94 -12.75 -26.12
CA LEU A 496 -20.52 -13.88 -25.40
C LEU A 496 -22.05 -13.80 -25.33
N HIS A 497 -22.63 -12.61 -25.23
CA HIS A 497 -24.08 -12.45 -25.22
C HIS A 497 -24.71 -12.79 -26.59
N GLU A 498 -24.09 -12.38 -27.69
CA GLU A 498 -24.60 -12.63 -29.05
C GLU A 498 -24.44 -14.10 -29.49
N THR A 499 -23.43 -14.80 -28.95
CA THR A 499 -23.01 -16.11 -29.46
C THR A 499 -23.26 -17.28 -28.52
N ARG A 500 -23.51 -17.03 -27.22
CA ARG A 500 -23.62 -18.08 -26.18
C ARG A 500 -24.92 -17.94 -25.37
N SER A 501 -25.44 -19.07 -24.89
CA SER A 501 -26.71 -19.14 -24.15
C SER A 501 -26.54 -19.33 -22.64
N GLU A 502 -25.32 -19.60 -22.16
CA GLU A 502 -25.00 -19.88 -20.75
C GLU A 502 -25.29 -18.70 -19.82
N GLY A 503 -25.16 -17.48 -20.35
CA GLY A 503 -25.51 -16.26 -19.65
C GLY A 503 -24.60 -15.92 -18.46
N CYS A 504 -25.18 -15.19 -17.50
CA CYS A 504 -24.48 -14.79 -16.28
C CYS A 504 -25.40 -14.94 -15.07
N THR A 505 -24.96 -14.54 -13.88
CA THR A 505 -25.78 -14.53 -12.66
C THR A 505 -26.07 -13.10 -12.21
N ALA A 506 -27.05 -12.90 -11.33
CA ALA A 506 -27.35 -11.57 -10.77
C ALA A 506 -26.13 -10.89 -10.10
N ALA A 507 -25.23 -11.69 -9.51
CA ALA A 507 -23.97 -11.21 -8.93
C ALA A 507 -23.05 -10.50 -9.95
N THR A 508 -23.28 -10.70 -11.25
CA THR A 508 -22.48 -10.09 -12.32
C THR A 508 -22.64 -8.58 -12.35
N ILE A 509 -23.88 -8.08 -12.29
CA ILE A 509 -24.13 -6.63 -12.23
C ILE A 509 -23.65 -6.07 -10.89
N ASP A 510 -23.86 -6.78 -9.78
CA ASP A 510 -23.39 -6.35 -8.45
C ASP A 510 -21.88 -6.12 -8.43
N MET A 511 -21.12 -7.10 -8.91
CA MET A 511 -19.66 -7.02 -8.93
C MET A 511 -19.14 -6.04 -9.99
N ALA A 512 -19.78 -5.95 -11.17
CA ALA A 512 -19.42 -4.93 -12.18
C ALA A 512 -19.65 -3.50 -11.66
N ALA A 513 -20.76 -3.28 -10.95
CA ALA A 513 -21.06 -2.01 -10.29
C ALA A 513 -20.04 -1.69 -9.19
N SER A 514 -19.65 -2.70 -8.39
CA SER A 514 -18.57 -2.56 -7.39
C SER A 514 -17.20 -2.25 -7.98
N ARG A 515 -16.99 -2.42 -9.29
CA ARG A 515 -15.74 -2.09 -9.99
C ARG A 515 -15.84 -0.82 -10.84
N GLY A 516 -16.99 -0.14 -10.83
CA GLY A 516 -17.22 1.09 -11.60
C GLY A 516 -17.40 0.85 -13.10
N GLN A 517 -17.77 -0.37 -13.51
CA GLN A 517 -17.85 -0.75 -14.93
C GLN A 517 -19.20 -0.32 -15.54
N LEU A 518 -19.44 1.00 -15.64
CA LEU A 518 -20.74 1.57 -16.06
C LEU A 518 -21.22 1.03 -17.40
N GLU A 519 -20.36 0.98 -18.41
CA GLU A 519 -20.75 0.56 -19.76
C GLU A 519 -21.14 -0.92 -19.83
N VAL A 520 -20.50 -1.77 -19.01
CA VAL A 520 -20.89 -3.17 -18.85
C VAL A 520 -22.23 -3.28 -18.13
N VAL A 521 -22.43 -2.51 -17.05
CA VAL A 521 -23.69 -2.48 -16.30
C VAL A 521 -24.86 -2.05 -17.20
N LYS A 522 -24.69 -1.00 -18.02
CA LYS A 522 -25.67 -0.57 -19.03
C LYS A 522 -26.00 -1.69 -20.02
N PHE A 523 -24.95 -2.32 -20.57
CA PHE A 523 -25.14 -3.39 -21.53
C PHE A 523 -25.91 -4.58 -20.94
N LEU A 524 -25.52 -5.04 -19.75
CA LEU A 524 -26.17 -6.17 -19.08
C LEU A 524 -27.62 -5.84 -18.70
N HIS A 525 -27.91 -4.60 -18.29
CA HIS A 525 -29.26 -4.16 -17.97
C HIS A 525 -30.19 -4.17 -19.20
N ILE A 526 -29.74 -3.67 -20.35
CA ILE A 526 -30.56 -3.58 -21.58
C ILE A 526 -30.81 -4.96 -22.19
N ASN A 527 -29.78 -5.81 -22.18
CA ASN A 527 -29.77 -7.03 -22.99
C ASN A 527 -30.03 -8.31 -22.18
N ARG A 528 -30.13 -8.23 -20.85
CA ARG A 528 -30.31 -9.41 -20.00
C ARG A 528 -31.31 -9.22 -18.86
N ASN A 529 -31.84 -10.35 -18.37
CA ASN A 529 -32.96 -10.41 -17.42
C ASN A 529 -32.60 -10.97 -16.03
N GLU A 530 -31.34 -11.36 -15.76
CA GLU A 530 -30.96 -11.93 -14.45
C GLU A 530 -31.05 -10.92 -13.29
N GLY A 531 -30.99 -9.63 -13.63
CA GLY A 531 -31.11 -8.54 -12.67
C GLY A 531 -29.87 -8.32 -11.80
N CYS A 532 -30.05 -7.54 -10.73
CA CYS A 532 -29.01 -7.28 -9.73
C CYS A 532 -29.64 -7.35 -8.33
N SER A 533 -28.83 -7.25 -7.29
CA SER A 533 -29.31 -7.08 -5.92
C SER A 533 -29.07 -5.64 -5.44
N THR A 534 -29.47 -5.34 -4.20
CA THR A 534 -29.16 -4.06 -3.55
C THR A 534 -27.66 -3.83 -3.36
N GLU A 535 -26.85 -4.91 -3.37
CA GLU A 535 -25.39 -4.83 -3.23
C GLU A 535 -24.73 -4.10 -4.41
N ALA A 536 -25.35 -4.06 -5.59
CA ALA A 536 -24.86 -3.28 -6.73
C ALA A 536 -24.74 -1.80 -6.39
N MET A 537 -25.83 -1.22 -5.85
CA MET A 537 -25.88 0.20 -5.51
C MET A 537 -25.11 0.47 -4.21
N ASP A 538 -25.20 -0.42 -3.21
CA ASP A 538 -24.47 -0.30 -1.94
C ASP A 538 -22.94 -0.26 -2.16
N SER A 539 -22.42 -1.19 -2.96
CA SER A 539 -20.99 -1.28 -3.26
C SER A 539 -20.51 -0.16 -4.18
N ALA A 540 -21.31 0.25 -5.17
CA ALA A 540 -20.96 1.38 -6.03
C ALA A 540 -20.89 2.69 -5.24
N ALA A 541 -21.84 2.89 -4.31
CA ALA A 541 -21.86 4.06 -3.43
C ALA A 541 -20.64 4.10 -2.49
N GLY A 542 -20.32 2.97 -1.84
CA GLY A 542 -19.15 2.87 -0.95
C GLY A 542 -17.80 3.08 -1.63
N ARG A 543 -17.73 2.95 -2.97
CA ARG A 543 -16.52 3.17 -3.78
C ARG A 543 -16.53 4.48 -4.56
N GLY A 544 -17.58 5.28 -4.45
CA GLY A 544 -17.64 6.61 -5.05
C GLY A 544 -18.08 6.63 -6.52
N TYR A 545 -18.61 5.55 -7.08
CA TYR A 545 -19.05 5.47 -8.48
C TYR A 545 -20.44 6.08 -8.66
N LEU A 546 -20.52 7.42 -8.56
CA LEU A 546 -21.79 8.18 -8.61
C LEU A 546 -22.57 7.97 -9.92
N ASP A 547 -21.86 7.83 -11.03
CA ASP A 547 -22.42 7.55 -12.35
C ASP A 547 -23.14 6.20 -12.40
N VAL A 548 -22.53 5.15 -11.82
CA VAL A 548 -23.16 3.83 -11.65
C VAL A 548 -24.35 3.90 -10.70
N VAL A 549 -24.23 4.62 -9.58
CA VAL A 549 -25.34 4.80 -8.62
C VAL A 549 -26.54 5.49 -9.29
N LYS A 550 -26.31 6.58 -10.04
CA LYS A 550 -27.35 7.28 -10.81
C LYS A 550 -28.03 6.34 -11.80
N PHE A 551 -27.24 5.59 -12.57
CA PHE A 551 -27.77 4.65 -13.55
C PHE A 551 -28.65 3.58 -12.88
N LEU A 552 -28.15 2.92 -11.83
CA LEU A 552 -28.89 1.88 -11.11
C LEU A 552 -30.18 2.40 -10.50
N HIS A 553 -30.26 3.67 -10.11
CA HIS A 553 -31.48 4.24 -9.55
C HIS A 553 -32.55 4.55 -10.58
N TYR A 554 -32.17 5.14 -11.73
CA TYR A 554 -33.15 5.51 -12.75
C TYR A 554 -33.68 4.31 -13.51
N GLU A 555 -32.83 3.32 -13.75
CA GLU A 555 -33.15 2.20 -14.63
C GLU A 555 -33.56 0.93 -13.87
N ARG A 556 -33.40 0.89 -12.54
CA ARG A 556 -33.72 -0.31 -11.76
C ARG A 556 -34.52 -0.05 -10.49
N THR A 557 -35.24 -1.08 -10.05
CA THR A 557 -36.20 -1.01 -8.93
C THR A 557 -35.70 -1.63 -7.63
N GLU A 558 -34.60 -2.40 -7.63
CA GLU A 558 -34.10 -3.07 -6.42
C GLU A 558 -33.70 -2.09 -5.32
N GLY A 559 -33.16 -0.93 -5.70
CA GLY A 559 -32.77 0.11 -4.76
C GLY A 559 -31.45 -0.17 -4.04
N CYS A 560 -31.29 0.44 -2.87
CA CYS A 560 -30.13 0.26 -1.99
C CYS A 560 -30.58 -0.12 -0.57
N THR A 561 -29.63 -0.40 0.30
CA THR A 561 -29.86 -0.46 1.74
C THR A 561 -29.22 0.76 2.41
N THR A 562 -29.28 0.84 3.75
CA THR A 562 -28.54 1.86 4.49
C THR A 562 -27.03 1.76 4.28
N ARG A 563 -26.51 0.60 3.83
CA ARG A 563 -25.08 0.38 3.57
C ARG A 563 -24.53 1.30 2.48
N ALA A 564 -25.34 1.68 1.49
CA ALA A 564 -24.91 2.62 0.44
C ALA A 564 -24.43 3.94 1.05
N MET A 565 -25.27 4.55 1.90
CA MET A 565 -24.93 5.82 2.53
C MET A 565 -23.87 5.63 3.63
N ASP A 566 -23.96 4.57 4.45
CA ASP A 566 -22.98 4.30 5.51
C ASP A 566 -21.55 4.13 4.94
N SER A 567 -21.42 3.35 3.87
CA SER A 567 -20.13 3.10 3.24
C SER A 567 -19.60 4.34 2.53
N ALA A 568 -20.47 5.12 1.85
CA ALA A 568 -20.09 6.39 1.24
C ALA A 568 -19.62 7.42 2.28
N CYS A 569 -20.27 7.46 3.45
CA CYS A 569 -19.88 8.30 4.60
C CYS A 569 -18.53 7.89 5.18
N SER A 570 -18.28 6.59 5.34
CA SER A 570 -17.01 6.04 5.82
C SER A 570 -15.86 6.32 4.86
N ALA A 571 -16.11 6.17 3.54
CA ALA A 571 -15.11 6.38 2.49
C ALA A 571 -14.87 7.86 2.11
N GLY A 572 -15.74 8.78 2.55
CA GLY A 572 -15.58 10.21 2.28
C GLY A 572 -16.17 10.69 0.95
N HIS A 573 -17.13 9.95 0.36
CA HIS A 573 -17.74 10.28 -0.93
C HIS A 573 -18.96 11.20 -0.78
N LEU A 574 -18.73 12.48 -0.45
CA LEU A 574 -19.80 13.46 -0.20
C LEU A 574 -20.84 13.56 -1.33
N GLU A 575 -20.41 13.59 -2.59
CA GLU A 575 -21.32 13.71 -3.74
C GLU A 575 -22.29 12.54 -3.85
N VAL A 576 -21.83 11.32 -3.53
CA VAL A 576 -22.69 10.14 -3.44
C VAL A 576 -23.67 10.27 -2.28
N VAL A 577 -23.22 10.75 -1.12
CA VAL A 577 -24.08 10.96 0.06
C VAL A 577 -25.17 12.00 -0.22
N ARG A 578 -24.83 13.15 -0.81
CA ARG A 578 -25.78 14.20 -1.22
C ARG A 578 -26.81 13.67 -2.20
N TRP A 579 -26.34 12.92 -3.19
CA TRP A 579 -27.20 12.36 -4.21
C TRP A 579 -28.14 11.30 -3.64
N LEU A 580 -27.64 10.37 -2.82
CA LEU A 580 -28.46 9.35 -2.15
C LEU A 580 -29.50 10.00 -1.22
N HIS A 581 -29.12 11.03 -0.46
CA HIS A 581 -30.05 11.73 0.43
C HIS A 581 -31.23 12.36 -0.32
N THR A 582 -30.96 12.95 -1.49
CA THR A 582 -31.99 13.65 -2.27
C THR A 582 -32.90 12.71 -3.07
N HIS A 583 -32.43 11.51 -3.41
CA HIS A 583 -33.13 10.59 -4.32
C HIS A 583 -33.61 9.27 -3.67
N ARG A 584 -33.16 8.95 -2.44
CA ARG A 584 -33.46 7.68 -1.74
C ARG A 584 -34.01 7.93 -0.34
N SER A 585 -34.88 7.02 0.12
CA SER A 585 -35.57 7.12 1.41
C SER A 585 -35.00 6.21 2.50
N GLU A 586 -34.14 5.25 2.14
CA GLU A 586 -33.55 4.26 3.04
C GLU A 586 -32.68 4.90 4.11
N GLY A 587 -31.98 5.96 3.73
CA GLY A 587 -31.19 6.74 4.65
C GLY A 587 -29.87 6.10 5.07
N CYS A 588 -29.45 6.34 6.31
CA CYS A 588 -28.18 5.89 6.87
C CYS A 588 -28.42 5.38 8.29
N SER A 589 -27.55 4.49 8.74
CA SER A 589 -27.54 4.05 10.12
C SER A 589 -26.66 4.96 10.99
N PRO A 590 -26.74 4.85 12.33
CA PRO A 590 -25.81 5.52 13.25
C PRO A 590 -24.32 5.23 12.96
N ALA A 591 -24.00 4.15 12.25
CA ALA A 591 -22.62 3.84 11.86
C ALA A 591 -22.05 4.86 10.88
N ALA A 592 -22.86 5.44 9.99
CA ALA A 592 -22.41 6.47 9.03
C ALA A 592 -21.75 7.66 9.73
N ILE A 593 -22.37 8.16 10.80
CA ILE A 593 -21.92 9.33 11.54
C ILE A 593 -20.66 8.98 12.33
N LYS A 594 -20.68 7.85 13.04
CA LYS A 594 -19.51 7.34 13.77
C LYS A 594 -18.29 7.24 12.85
N ASP A 595 -18.46 6.62 11.68
CA ASP A 595 -17.38 6.38 10.75
C ASP A 595 -16.91 7.69 10.10
N ALA A 596 -17.84 8.58 9.70
CA ALA A 596 -17.49 9.90 9.19
C ALA A 596 -16.70 10.74 10.21
N VAL A 597 -17.07 10.70 11.49
CA VAL A 597 -16.34 11.38 12.57
C VAL A 597 -14.95 10.76 12.77
N SER A 598 -14.88 9.43 12.85
CA SER A 598 -13.63 8.70 13.11
C SER A 598 -12.64 8.80 11.94
N ARG A 599 -13.13 8.87 10.70
CA ARG A 599 -12.32 9.05 9.49
C ARG A 599 -11.94 10.51 9.26
N GLY A 600 -12.61 11.45 9.93
CA GLY A 600 -12.45 12.86 9.65
C GLY A 600 -13.02 13.22 8.28
N ASN A 601 -14.31 12.99 8.05
CA ASN A 601 -15.04 13.49 6.88
C ASN A 601 -15.97 14.62 7.33
N PHE A 602 -15.43 15.81 7.63
CA PHE A 602 -16.19 16.91 8.25
C PHE A 602 -17.35 17.38 7.36
N GLU A 603 -17.13 17.50 6.05
CA GLU A 603 -18.18 17.93 5.11
C GLU A 603 -19.40 17.00 5.15
N ILE A 604 -19.18 15.69 5.33
CA ILE A 604 -20.24 14.70 5.48
C ILE A 604 -20.94 14.84 6.83
N VAL A 605 -20.19 15.07 7.91
CA VAL A 605 -20.78 15.31 9.25
C VAL A 605 -21.69 16.54 9.24
N MET A 606 -21.25 17.65 8.65
CA MET A 606 -22.06 18.87 8.49
C MET A 606 -23.32 18.61 7.67
N PHE A 607 -23.16 17.91 6.55
CA PHE A 607 -24.28 17.57 5.68
C PHE A 607 -25.33 16.70 6.39
N LEU A 608 -24.90 15.64 7.08
CA LEU A 608 -25.81 14.75 7.80
C LEU A 608 -26.53 15.48 8.94
N TYR A 609 -25.87 16.41 9.64
CA TYR A 609 -26.50 17.19 10.69
C TYR A 609 -27.54 18.19 10.16
N ALA A 610 -27.21 18.91 9.08
CA ALA A 610 -28.09 19.92 8.51
C ALA A 610 -29.36 19.29 7.89
N GLU A 611 -29.18 18.22 7.12
CA GLU A 611 -30.27 17.63 6.33
C GLU A 611 -30.96 16.45 7.03
N ARG A 612 -30.33 15.85 8.05
CA ARG A 612 -30.84 14.65 8.74
C ARG A 612 -30.65 14.67 10.27
N PRO A 613 -31.10 15.72 10.97
CA PRO A 613 -30.93 15.84 12.43
C PRO A 613 -31.57 14.69 13.22
N GLN A 614 -32.67 14.11 12.73
CA GLN A 614 -33.36 12.97 13.37
C GLN A 614 -32.52 11.69 13.40
N ASP A 615 -31.68 11.49 12.39
CA ASP A 615 -30.82 10.32 12.23
C ASP A 615 -29.44 10.56 12.89
N PHE A 616 -29.18 11.79 13.33
CA PHE A 616 -27.95 12.21 13.97
C PHE A 616 -27.84 11.67 15.40
N ARG A 617 -27.53 10.37 15.55
CA ARG A 617 -27.40 9.72 16.86
C ARG A 617 -26.18 8.83 16.91
N PHE A 618 -25.50 8.82 18.06
CA PHE A 618 -24.44 7.87 18.33
C PHE A 618 -25.00 6.61 19.04
N PRO A 619 -24.56 5.41 18.66
CA PRO A 619 -24.90 4.20 19.41
C PRO A 619 -24.45 4.28 20.88
N SER A 620 -25.19 3.65 21.80
CA SER A 620 -24.75 3.52 23.19
C SER A 620 -23.41 2.76 23.25
N ALA A 621 -22.43 3.27 24.01
CA ALA A 621 -21.06 2.77 24.05
C ALA A 621 -20.30 2.83 22.71
N CYS A 622 -20.62 3.81 21.85
CA CYS A 622 -19.87 4.08 20.63
C CYS A 622 -18.43 4.51 20.94
N ILE A 623 -17.46 3.90 20.25
CA ILE A 623 -16.05 4.27 20.30
C ILE A 623 -15.72 5.19 19.12
N LEU A 624 -15.27 6.41 19.41
CA LEU A 624 -14.81 7.39 18.43
C LEU A 624 -13.28 7.53 18.51
N SER A 625 -12.62 7.41 17.36
CA SER A 625 -11.16 7.55 17.25
C SER A 625 -10.83 8.70 16.30
N THR A 626 -11.02 9.95 16.74
CA THR A 626 -10.65 11.13 15.97
C THR A 626 -9.74 12.03 16.79
N SER A 627 -8.73 12.60 16.15
CA SER A 627 -7.84 13.60 16.74
C SER A 627 -8.05 14.99 16.12
N ARG A 628 -9.12 15.18 15.33
CA ARG A 628 -9.48 16.46 14.73
C ARG A 628 -10.31 17.27 15.71
N LEU A 629 -9.67 18.26 16.32
CA LEU A 629 -10.30 19.16 17.29
C LEU A 629 -11.48 19.92 16.70
N GLU A 630 -11.41 20.22 15.42
CA GLU A 630 -12.39 21.02 14.70
C GLU A 630 -13.73 20.28 14.68
N ILE A 631 -13.71 18.98 14.39
CA ILE A 631 -14.89 18.11 14.47
C ILE A 631 -15.34 17.96 15.93
N MET A 632 -14.41 17.76 16.86
CA MET A 632 -14.74 17.55 18.27
C MET A 632 -15.36 18.77 18.94
N GLU A 633 -14.84 19.97 18.66
CA GLU A 633 -15.42 21.23 19.14
C GLU A 633 -16.80 21.46 18.53
N TRP A 634 -16.96 21.16 17.25
CA TRP A 634 -18.25 21.25 16.58
C TRP A 634 -19.28 20.28 17.19
N LEU A 635 -18.90 19.03 17.47
CA LEU A 635 -19.74 18.03 18.13
C LEU A 635 -20.12 18.44 19.56
N LEU A 636 -19.21 19.09 20.30
CA LEU A 636 -19.53 19.60 21.64
C LEU A 636 -20.49 20.79 21.59
N LEU A 637 -20.37 21.66 20.58
CA LEU A 637 -21.21 22.84 20.45
C LEU A 637 -22.64 22.50 20.02
N HIS A 638 -22.80 21.51 19.14
CA HIS A 638 -24.09 21.20 18.51
C HIS A 638 -24.73 19.90 19.01
N CYS A 639 -23.93 18.94 19.51
CA CYS A 639 -24.37 17.57 19.74
C CYS A 639 -24.00 17.02 21.14
N GLN A 640 -23.88 17.90 22.15
CA GLN A 640 -23.42 17.53 23.50
C GLN A 640 -24.26 16.41 24.13
N HIS A 641 -25.56 16.37 23.84
CA HIS A 641 -26.49 15.39 24.38
C HIS A 641 -26.34 14.02 23.72
N GLU A 642 -26.12 13.95 22.41
CA GLU A 642 -25.95 12.68 21.70
C GLU A 642 -24.60 12.00 21.99
N LEU A 643 -23.59 12.75 22.45
CA LEU A 643 -22.29 12.19 22.88
C LEU A 643 -22.37 11.43 24.21
N GLY A 644 -23.51 11.47 24.90
CA GLY A 644 -23.73 10.81 26.18
C GLY A 644 -23.43 9.30 26.13
N GLY A 645 -22.38 8.87 26.82
CA GLY A 645 -22.00 7.46 26.90
C GLY A 645 -21.03 6.98 25.81
N CYS A 646 -20.61 7.86 24.88
CA CYS A 646 -19.54 7.56 23.92
C CYS A 646 -18.16 7.52 24.60
N GLU A 647 -17.31 6.62 24.12
CA GLU A 647 -15.91 6.49 24.50
C GLU A 647 -15.02 7.03 23.38
N PHE A 648 -13.97 7.74 23.73
CA PHE A 648 -13.06 8.41 22.81
C PHE A 648 -11.66 7.84 22.99
N LEU A 649 -11.13 7.25 21.93
CA LEU A 649 -9.77 6.73 21.91
C LEU A 649 -8.84 7.76 21.29
N ALA A 650 -7.92 8.26 22.12
CA ALA A 650 -6.87 9.19 21.73
C ALA A 650 -5.51 8.49 21.80
N ASP A 651 -4.62 8.82 20.87
CA ASP A 651 -3.22 8.43 20.99
C ASP A 651 -2.59 9.12 22.21
N ARG A 652 -1.89 8.35 23.04
CA ARG A 652 -1.18 8.85 24.23
C ARG A 652 -0.15 9.92 23.88
N SER A 653 0.55 9.78 22.76
CA SER A 653 1.53 10.78 22.31
C SER A 653 0.87 12.06 21.79
N ASN A 654 -0.43 12.05 21.50
CA ASN A 654 -1.17 13.27 21.20
C ASN A 654 -1.61 13.95 22.50
N TRP A 655 -0.63 14.33 23.33
CA TRP A 655 -0.89 14.88 24.66
C TRP A 655 -1.77 16.12 24.62
N HIS A 656 -1.61 16.96 23.59
CA HIS A 656 -2.42 18.15 23.37
C HIS A 656 -3.91 17.84 23.25
N PHE A 657 -4.25 16.81 22.46
CA PHE A 657 -5.62 16.35 22.32
C PHE A 657 -6.17 15.79 23.64
N ASN A 658 -5.34 15.03 24.38
CA ASN A 658 -5.70 14.50 25.70
C ASN A 658 -5.94 15.61 26.74
N GLU A 659 -5.07 16.63 26.80
CA GLU A 659 -5.25 17.79 27.67
C GLU A 659 -6.47 18.61 27.27
N TRP A 660 -6.71 18.77 25.96
CA TRP A 660 -7.90 19.45 25.46
C TRP A 660 -9.18 18.74 25.91
N LEU A 661 -9.23 17.40 25.80
CA LEU A 661 -10.35 16.58 26.31
C LEU A 661 -10.51 16.77 27.82
N ARG A 662 -9.42 16.71 28.59
CA ARG A 662 -9.45 16.92 30.04
C ARG A 662 -9.99 18.30 30.41
N ALA A 663 -9.51 19.36 29.76
CA ALA A 663 -9.92 20.75 30.02
C ALA A 663 -11.40 21.00 29.69
N ARG A 664 -11.96 20.27 28.72
CA ARG A 664 -13.39 20.34 28.37
C ARG A 664 -14.28 19.44 29.22
N GLY A 665 -13.73 18.74 30.22
CA GLY A 665 -14.50 17.98 31.21
C GLY A 665 -14.74 16.50 30.89
N PHE A 666 -14.00 15.94 29.92
CA PHE A 666 -14.06 14.49 29.65
C PHE A 666 -13.50 13.69 30.84
N ARG A 667 -14.16 12.58 31.17
CA ARG A 667 -13.73 11.67 32.24
C ARG A 667 -12.74 10.64 31.68
N PHE A 668 -11.59 10.51 32.31
CA PHE A 668 -10.67 9.40 32.08
C PHE A 668 -11.31 8.04 32.43
N VAL A 669 -11.17 7.05 31.55
CA VAL A 669 -11.69 5.68 31.75
C VAL A 669 -10.55 4.70 31.99
N SER A 670 -9.64 4.57 31.04
CA SER A 670 -8.53 3.63 31.06
C SER A 670 -7.41 4.12 30.16
N GLN A 671 -6.21 3.54 30.34
CA GLN A 671 -5.04 3.86 29.55
C GLN A 671 -4.24 2.58 29.29
N SER A 672 -3.74 2.47 28.06
CA SER A 672 -2.76 1.47 27.61
C SER A 672 -1.44 2.17 27.29
N ASP A 673 -0.43 1.41 26.86
CA ASP A 673 0.87 1.99 26.48
C ASP A 673 0.78 3.00 25.33
N SER A 674 -0.20 2.86 24.44
CA SER A 674 -0.33 3.68 23.22
C SER A 674 -1.60 4.53 23.15
N LEU A 675 -2.68 4.13 23.82
CA LEU A 675 -3.99 4.78 23.73
C LEU A 675 -4.53 5.15 25.11
N VAL A 676 -5.25 6.28 25.16
CA VAL A 676 -6.00 6.77 26.32
C VAL A 676 -7.49 6.77 25.97
N CYS A 677 -8.31 6.19 26.84
CA CYS A 677 -9.77 6.15 26.70
C CYS A 677 -10.43 7.22 27.58
N TRP A 678 -11.23 8.07 26.94
CA TRP A 678 -12.00 9.16 27.56
C TRP A 678 -13.50 8.95 27.39
N LYS A 679 -14.31 9.50 28.29
CA LYS A 679 -15.77 9.41 28.23
C LYS A 679 -16.42 10.75 28.52
N TRP A 680 -17.39 11.12 27.69
CA TRP A 680 -18.16 12.34 27.88
C TRP A 680 -19.15 12.18 29.05
N ARG A 681 -19.21 13.16 29.96
CA ARG A 681 -20.25 13.23 31.00
C ARG A 681 -21.39 14.10 30.51
N VAL A 682 -22.60 13.54 30.44
CA VAL A 682 -23.80 14.36 30.30
C VAL A 682 -23.98 15.14 31.59
N THR A 683 -23.78 16.46 31.55
CA THR A 683 -24.16 17.34 32.64
C THR A 683 -25.68 17.38 32.70
N SER A 684 -26.27 16.80 33.73
CA SER A 684 -27.71 16.91 34.00
C SER A 684 -28.04 18.36 34.37
N GLY A 685 -28.40 19.18 33.38
CA GLY A 685 -28.84 20.56 33.58
C GLY A 685 -29.18 21.26 32.27
N GLY A 686 -30.48 21.40 31.99
CA GLY A 686 -30.99 22.25 30.90
C GLY A 686 -31.94 21.54 29.93
N ALA A 687 -33.10 21.08 30.40
CA ALA A 687 -34.28 21.09 29.54
C ALA A 687 -34.76 22.55 29.46
N ALA A 688 -34.94 23.07 28.25
CA ALA A 688 -35.79 24.24 27.98
C ALA A 688 -36.57 23.95 26.70
#